data_AF-A0A4P6HHJ4-F1
#
_entry.id   AF-A0A4P6HHJ4-F1
#
_cell.length_a   1.000
_cell.length_b   1.000
_cell.length_c   1.000
_cell.angle_alpha   90.00
_cell.angle_beta   90.00
_cell.angle_gamma   90.00
#
_symmetry.space_group_name_H-M   'P 1'
#
loop_
_entity.id
_entity.type
_entity.pdbx_description
1 polymer ?
#
loop_
_entity_poly.entity_id
_entity_poly.type
_entity_poly.pdbx_seq_one_letter_code
_entity_poly.pdbx_strand_id
1 'polypeptide(L)'
;MSLKYKLILFCLAISILPLAVTAVVSMRQAGGILGEQAFAGLEAARDSRKQALEAAAATWLREAAILAKVKEVYNGVGMLRDYFMLGKPGARVETATDEYKDLRDYVAPPFAPFTEVLGFEDALVVADDGRVYFGAKGGQEVGEDLKAGPLKDSSLAAAWKGAMAGKITFADFAPYAPLGGEPAAFVAAPIKNHVGTMIEAAAVLRVPRAELARIMGQGEAAGMAREFVLVGADGGVRVASTQGISAISGVSAETAQKALAGQTGDATGPGEGGQETLAAYAPVVFGETPFALVARTPADEAFAAARGLRHVSLAVAGVTAGLVLLAVTLFLRKEILKPLAGILDYLAAVTHGDFAAAPPATLRGEMERLRQGLLAMVAEIKNKLGFSSSILKAITLPCLVADIDGRVTFVNPALLHLLGRGDDYKAVLGRPAAEVLGRNPELTSQLTGCLTDRACRLGVETLLSDGTDDLRHVRVDTAPLYDLDEGLIGAFALVVDLTDVKSTEALVVSRNETLRRAALQAEDIARHVASRAEALSGRVVAVSDGAMTQTAQLQETVGAIAGLNQALDAVAAGADGAAGGAEAAMGQAKAGREAVEQTARAISQVRELSGELRASMDALGDRAASIGGIISVISDIADQTNLLALNAAIEAARAGEAGRGFAVVADEVRKLAEKTMLATREVSSSVHAVLAAVDDSAAKAAGAAAAVAQADGLVAGSGRTLAAIVESCEDAARAVREIAASAKTQATAHDEINRAVYSIGEVAEETARDMDEAAGAVSDLAGQAGDLMRLIEEMRG
;
A
#
# COMPACT_ATOMS: atom_id res chain seq x y z
N MET A 1 -29.29 28.52 44.57
CA MET A 1 -29.24 27.14 44.01
C MET A 1 -29.35 26.14 45.15
N SER A 2 -30.30 25.20 45.08
CA SER A 2 -30.39 24.12 46.08
C SER A 2 -29.14 23.23 46.01
N LEU A 3 -28.80 22.56 47.11
CA LEU A 3 -27.65 21.65 47.23
C LEU A 3 -27.61 20.63 46.08
N LYS A 4 -28.80 20.20 45.61
CA LYS A 4 -29.02 19.35 44.45
C LYS A 4 -28.32 19.86 43.18
N TYR A 5 -28.49 21.15 42.84
CA TYR A 5 -27.89 21.71 41.62
C TYR A 5 -26.37 21.90 41.76
N LYS A 6 -25.89 22.24 42.96
CA LYS A 6 -24.46 22.40 43.22
C LYS A 6 -23.69 21.08 43.10
N LEU A 7 -24.25 19.98 43.64
CA LEU A 7 -23.62 18.66 43.57
C LEU A 7 -23.58 18.12 42.13
N ILE A 8 -24.67 18.28 41.38
CA ILE A 8 -24.74 17.87 39.96
C ILE A 8 -23.73 18.65 39.12
N LEU A 9 -23.68 19.98 39.27
CA LEU A 9 -22.75 20.82 38.52
C LEU A 9 -21.28 20.46 38.82
N PHE A 10 -20.96 20.17 40.08
CA PHE A 10 -19.62 19.77 40.51
C PHE A 10 -19.20 18.41 39.93
N CYS A 11 -20.09 17.40 39.99
CA CYS A 11 -19.83 16.09 39.40
C CYS A 11 -19.72 16.16 37.86
N LEU A 12 -20.53 17.01 37.20
CA LEU A 12 -20.42 17.25 35.75
C LEU A 12 -19.09 17.90 35.38
N ALA A 13 -18.66 18.90 36.14
CA ALA A 13 -17.41 19.62 35.88
C ALA A 13 -16.18 18.68 35.96
N ILE A 14 -16.17 17.74 36.92
CA ILE A 14 -15.05 16.80 37.10
C ILE A 14 -15.04 15.70 36.02
N SER A 15 -16.22 15.31 35.50
CA SER A 15 -16.34 14.20 34.54
C SER A 15 -16.24 14.63 33.07
N ILE A 16 -16.81 15.78 32.70
CA ILE A 16 -16.89 16.22 31.30
C ILE A 16 -15.66 17.01 30.86
N LEU A 17 -15.06 17.78 31.77
CA LEU A 17 -13.93 18.66 31.43
C LEU A 17 -12.68 17.87 30.96
N PRO A 18 -12.26 16.76 31.63
CA PRO A 18 -11.14 15.95 31.14
C PRO A 18 -11.43 15.29 29.80
N LEU A 19 -12.67 14.80 29.58
CA LEU A 19 -13.10 14.20 28.32
C LEU A 19 -13.08 15.20 27.16
N ALA A 20 -13.50 16.44 27.41
CA ALA A 20 -13.44 17.50 26.41
C ALA A 20 -11.99 17.87 26.05
N VAL A 21 -11.11 17.95 27.05
CA VAL A 21 -9.68 18.23 26.84
C VAL A 21 -9.01 17.11 26.05
N THR A 22 -9.22 15.84 26.43
CA THR A 22 -8.65 14.69 25.71
C THR A 22 -9.19 14.59 24.29
N ALA A 23 -10.49 14.83 24.07
CA ALA A 23 -11.08 14.86 22.73
C ALA A 23 -10.45 15.96 21.84
N VAL A 24 -10.25 17.17 22.37
CA VAL A 24 -9.62 18.27 21.63
C VAL A 24 -8.16 17.97 21.32
N VAL A 25 -7.40 17.42 22.27
CA VAL A 25 -6.00 17.03 22.06
C VAL A 25 -5.89 15.91 21.03
N SER A 26 -6.72 14.87 21.15
CA SER A 26 -6.75 13.74 20.21
C SER A 26 -7.15 14.19 18.81
N MET A 27 -8.10 15.12 18.67
CA MET A 27 -8.48 15.69 17.38
C MET A 27 -7.36 16.49 16.73
N ARG A 28 -6.63 17.29 17.52
CA ARG A 28 -5.49 18.06 17.01
C ARG A 28 -4.36 17.14 16.57
N GLN A 29 -4.03 16.12 17.36
CA GLN A 29 -3.01 15.13 17.01
C GLN A 29 -3.40 14.33 15.77
N ALA A 30 -4.62 13.79 15.71
CA ALA A 30 -5.10 13.03 14.56
C ALA A 30 -5.16 13.88 13.28
N GLY A 31 -5.57 15.15 13.38
CA GLY A 31 -5.58 16.07 12.25
C GLY A 31 -4.17 16.36 11.71
N GLY A 32 -3.17 16.52 12.58
CA GLY A 32 -1.78 16.71 12.18
C GLY A 32 -1.21 15.49 11.45
N ILE A 33 -1.38 14.29 12.03
CA ILE A 33 -0.89 13.03 11.45
C ILE A 33 -1.55 12.74 10.09
N LEU A 34 -2.86 12.96 9.98
CA LEU A 34 -3.58 12.75 8.72
C LEU A 34 -3.17 13.77 7.65
N GLY A 35 -2.76 14.98 8.05
CA GLY A 35 -2.19 15.96 7.12
C GLY A 35 -0.82 15.58 6.62
N GLU A 36 0.08 15.14 7.50
CA GLU A 36 1.38 14.59 7.08
C GLU A 36 1.21 13.39 6.14
N GLN A 37 0.25 12.50 6.42
CA GLN A 37 -0.08 11.38 5.52
C GLN A 37 -0.62 11.82 4.16
N ALA A 38 -1.44 12.87 4.11
CA ALA A 38 -1.95 13.42 2.86
C ALA A 38 -0.82 13.99 1.99
N PHE A 39 0.11 14.74 2.58
CA PHE A 39 1.30 15.22 1.89
C PHE A 39 2.21 14.09 1.46
N ALA A 40 2.58 13.18 2.36
CA ALA A 40 3.44 12.04 2.05
C ALA A 40 2.86 11.18 0.91
N GLY A 41 1.53 10.98 0.89
CA GLY A 41 0.84 10.27 -0.18
C GLY A 41 0.90 11.01 -1.53
N LEU A 42 0.79 12.34 -1.52
CA LEU A 42 0.89 13.19 -2.71
C LEU A 42 2.34 13.25 -3.24
N GLU A 43 3.31 13.35 -2.35
CA GLU A 43 4.74 13.32 -2.65
C GLU A 43 5.17 11.98 -3.25
N ALA A 44 4.79 10.86 -2.65
CA ALA A 44 5.10 9.54 -3.17
C ALA A 44 4.52 9.34 -4.59
N ALA A 45 3.30 9.84 -4.84
CA ALA A 45 2.71 9.79 -6.16
C ALA A 45 3.45 10.71 -7.16
N ARG A 46 3.79 11.94 -6.77
CA ARG A 46 4.63 12.84 -7.57
C ARG A 46 5.96 12.19 -7.93
N ASP A 47 6.65 11.59 -6.97
CA ASP A 47 7.98 11.00 -7.17
C ASP A 47 7.93 9.78 -8.09
N SER A 48 6.88 8.97 -7.96
CA SER A 48 6.60 7.88 -8.90
C SER A 48 6.37 8.40 -10.33
N ARG A 49 5.57 9.47 -10.51
CA ARG A 49 5.34 10.11 -11.83
C ARG A 49 6.64 10.68 -12.38
N LYS A 50 7.42 11.40 -11.55
CA LYS A 50 8.73 11.94 -11.93
C LYS A 50 9.64 10.84 -12.48
N GLN A 51 9.81 9.75 -11.74
CA GLN A 51 10.67 8.63 -12.18
C GLN A 51 10.19 8.02 -13.49
N ALA A 52 8.88 7.82 -13.66
CA ALA A 52 8.32 7.29 -14.91
C ALA A 52 8.54 8.23 -16.10
N LEU A 53 8.39 9.54 -15.92
CA LEU A 53 8.61 10.55 -16.95
C LEU A 53 10.09 10.64 -17.35
N GLU A 54 11.00 10.67 -16.38
CA GLU A 54 12.44 10.69 -16.65
C GLU A 54 12.90 9.39 -17.34
N ALA A 55 12.34 8.25 -16.95
CA ALA A 55 12.60 6.97 -17.60
C ALA A 55 12.11 6.96 -19.06
N ALA A 56 10.90 7.46 -19.32
CA ALA A 56 10.36 7.57 -20.67
C ALA A 56 11.22 8.49 -21.56
N ALA A 57 11.58 9.67 -21.05
CA ALA A 57 12.47 10.60 -21.76
C ALA A 57 13.84 9.99 -22.06
N ALA A 58 14.44 9.29 -21.09
CA ALA A 58 15.70 8.59 -21.28
C ALA A 58 15.59 7.48 -22.35
N THR A 59 14.46 6.76 -22.41
CA THR A 59 14.18 5.77 -23.45
C THR A 59 14.12 6.43 -24.82
N TRP A 60 13.38 7.53 -24.97
CA TRP A 60 13.29 8.22 -26.26
C TRP A 60 14.62 8.73 -26.77
N LEU A 61 15.46 9.28 -25.88
CA LEU A 61 16.82 9.71 -26.24
C LEU A 61 17.68 8.53 -26.71
N ARG A 62 17.57 7.36 -26.05
CA ARG A 62 18.26 6.14 -26.48
C ARG A 62 17.75 5.65 -27.83
N GLU A 63 16.45 5.65 -28.05
CA GLU A 63 15.83 5.20 -29.30
C GLU A 63 16.18 6.11 -30.48
N ALA A 64 16.22 7.43 -30.27
CA ALA A 64 16.75 8.37 -31.27
C ALA A 64 18.22 8.06 -31.62
N ALA A 65 19.03 7.73 -30.62
CA ALA A 65 20.43 7.34 -30.83
C ALA A 65 20.58 5.99 -31.54
N ILE A 66 19.66 5.05 -31.31
CA ILE A 66 19.60 3.78 -32.04
C ILE A 66 19.24 4.06 -33.49
N LEU A 67 18.17 4.82 -33.76
CA LEU A 67 17.75 5.21 -35.10
C LEU A 67 18.91 5.84 -35.88
N ALA A 68 19.67 6.75 -35.25
CA ALA A 68 20.82 7.40 -35.87
C ALA A 68 21.97 6.46 -36.26
N LYS A 69 22.03 5.27 -35.65
CA LYS A 69 23.08 4.25 -35.88
C LYS A 69 22.65 3.14 -36.84
N VAL A 70 21.38 3.11 -37.26
CA VAL A 70 20.90 2.11 -38.23
C VAL A 70 21.56 2.38 -39.58
N LYS A 71 22.21 1.35 -40.15
CA LYS A 71 22.98 1.47 -41.39
C LYS A 71 22.10 1.89 -42.57
N GLU A 72 20.90 1.33 -42.63
CA GLU A 72 19.91 1.59 -43.67
C GLU A 72 19.40 3.03 -43.60
N VAL A 73 19.29 3.60 -42.39
CA VAL A 73 18.95 5.02 -42.17
C VAL A 73 20.05 5.92 -42.73
N TYR A 74 21.32 5.61 -42.44
CA TYR A 74 22.45 6.34 -43.02
C TYR A 74 22.49 6.24 -44.55
N ASN A 75 22.32 5.04 -45.12
CA ASN A 75 22.26 4.87 -46.57
C ASN A 75 21.11 5.67 -47.19
N GLY A 76 19.95 5.70 -46.52
CA GLY A 76 18.79 6.49 -46.93
C GLY A 76 19.08 7.99 -46.98
N VAL A 77 19.86 8.53 -46.01
CA VAL A 77 20.30 9.94 -46.04
C VAL A 77 21.05 10.26 -47.33
N GLY A 78 21.98 9.38 -47.74
CA GLY A 78 22.73 9.56 -48.99
C GLY A 78 21.83 9.59 -50.22
N MET A 79 20.88 8.65 -50.32
CA MET A 79 19.95 8.60 -51.45
C MET A 79 18.99 9.80 -51.50
N LEU A 80 18.49 10.22 -50.34
CA LEU A 80 17.62 11.39 -50.23
C LEU A 80 18.36 12.68 -50.58
N ARG A 81 19.64 12.79 -50.20
CA ARG A 81 20.45 13.97 -50.49
C ARG A 81 20.46 14.29 -51.98
N ASP A 82 20.65 13.30 -52.84
CA ASP A 82 20.72 13.50 -54.28
C ASP A 82 19.47 14.18 -54.85
N TYR A 83 18.28 13.81 -54.37
CA TYR A 83 17.01 14.45 -54.77
C TYR A 83 16.94 15.92 -54.35
N PHE A 84 17.42 16.24 -53.14
CA PHE A 84 17.29 17.58 -52.55
C PHE A 84 18.43 18.56 -52.88
N MET A 85 19.49 18.11 -53.58
CA MET A 85 20.72 18.89 -53.87
C MET A 85 20.48 20.25 -54.56
N LEU A 86 19.41 20.39 -55.34
CA LEU A 86 19.11 21.63 -56.10
C LEU A 86 18.18 22.61 -55.37
N GLY A 87 17.78 22.29 -54.13
CA GLY A 87 16.87 23.13 -53.35
C GLY A 87 17.52 24.45 -52.93
N LYS A 88 16.85 25.58 -53.20
CA LYS A 88 17.30 26.90 -52.71
C LYS A 88 17.11 27.01 -51.19
N PRO A 89 18.04 27.65 -50.45
CA PRO A 89 17.85 27.92 -49.03
C PRO A 89 16.57 28.73 -48.77
N GLY A 90 15.82 28.35 -47.73
CA GLY A 90 14.55 28.98 -47.32
C GLY A 90 13.36 28.66 -48.22
N ALA A 91 13.57 28.00 -49.36
CA ALA A 91 12.49 27.54 -50.24
C ALA A 91 12.21 26.05 -50.00
N ARG A 92 10.92 25.71 -49.88
CA ARG A 92 10.46 24.33 -49.85
C ARG A 92 10.79 23.64 -51.17
N VAL A 93 11.30 22.41 -51.10
CA VAL A 93 11.41 21.53 -52.29
C VAL A 93 10.11 20.77 -52.47
N GLU A 94 9.65 20.67 -53.71
CA GLU A 94 8.46 19.89 -54.09
C GLU A 94 8.69 18.41 -53.74
N THR A 95 7.76 17.79 -53.02
CA THR A 95 7.85 16.37 -52.62
C THR A 95 6.64 15.57 -53.09
N ALA A 96 5.75 16.17 -53.89
CA ALA A 96 4.60 15.49 -54.49
C ALA A 96 4.93 14.84 -55.84
N THR A 97 6.21 14.76 -56.23
CA THR A 97 6.66 14.10 -57.46
C THR A 97 6.69 12.59 -57.29
N ASP A 98 6.50 11.85 -58.38
CA ASP A 98 6.55 10.38 -58.34
C ASP A 98 7.97 9.87 -58.00
N GLU A 99 9.00 10.57 -58.48
CA GLU A 99 10.41 10.30 -58.13
C GLU A 99 10.66 10.34 -56.61
N TYR A 100 10.11 11.33 -55.90
CA TYR A 100 10.26 11.41 -54.44
C TYR A 100 9.45 10.33 -53.73
N LYS A 101 8.24 10.00 -54.23
CA LYS A 101 7.41 8.95 -53.62
C LYS A 101 8.09 7.58 -53.71
N ASP A 102 8.63 7.23 -54.87
CA ASP A 102 9.37 5.98 -55.06
C ASP A 102 10.60 5.91 -54.14
N LEU A 103 11.34 7.01 -54.04
CA LEU A 103 12.49 7.12 -53.15
C LEU A 103 12.09 7.02 -51.67
N ARG A 104 11.02 7.71 -51.27
CA ARG A 104 10.47 7.66 -49.91
C ARG A 104 10.06 6.24 -49.55
N ASP A 105 9.34 5.55 -50.43
CA ASP A 105 8.85 4.20 -50.18
C ASP A 105 10.00 3.18 -50.07
N TYR A 106 11.09 3.41 -50.80
CA TYR A 106 12.33 2.64 -50.66
C TYR A 106 13.03 2.89 -49.30
N VAL A 107 13.08 4.14 -48.84
CA VAL A 107 13.79 4.53 -47.60
C VAL A 107 12.95 4.33 -46.33
N ALA A 108 11.63 4.17 -46.43
CA ALA A 108 10.72 4.08 -45.28
C ALA A 108 10.89 2.85 -44.35
N PRO A 109 11.16 1.62 -44.83
CA PRO A 109 11.10 0.42 -43.98
C PRO A 109 11.91 0.45 -42.68
N PRO A 110 13.15 0.97 -42.63
CA PRO A 110 13.94 1.09 -41.39
C PRO A 110 13.32 1.98 -40.31
N PHE A 111 12.39 2.88 -40.68
CA PHE A 111 11.74 3.81 -39.75
C PHE A 111 10.43 3.26 -39.19
N ALA A 112 9.81 2.30 -39.88
CA ALA A 112 8.52 1.73 -39.49
C ALA A 112 8.50 1.19 -38.05
N PRO A 113 9.52 0.47 -37.54
CA PRO A 113 9.53 -0.01 -36.15
C PRO A 113 9.39 1.11 -35.11
N PHE A 114 9.93 2.30 -35.38
CA PHE A 114 9.84 3.42 -34.44
C PHE A 114 8.43 3.99 -34.36
N THR A 115 7.71 4.07 -35.50
CA THR A 115 6.34 4.59 -35.52
C THR A 115 5.27 3.54 -35.22
N GLU A 116 5.49 2.27 -35.59
CA GLU A 116 4.46 1.22 -35.50
C GLU A 116 4.62 0.34 -34.26
N VAL A 117 5.86 0.12 -33.79
CA VAL A 117 6.14 -0.73 -32.63
C VAL A 117 6.43 0.11 -31.38
N LEU A 118 7.32 1.10 -31.49
CA LEU A 118 7.72 1.95 -30.36
C LEU A 118 6.75 3.12 -30.11
N GLY A 119 5.80 3.34 -31.03
CA GLY A 119 4.70 4.30 -30.83
C GLY A 119 5.07 5.77 -30.95
N PHE A 120 6.22 6.12 -31.55
CA PHE A 120 6.53 7.50 -31.89
C PHE A 120 5.53 8.04 -32.92
N GLU A 121 5.16 9.31 -32.80
CA GLU A 121 4.16 9.89 -33.69
C GLU A 121 4.67 10.06 -35.13
N ASP A 122 5.99 10.29 -35.27
CA ASP A 122 6.68 10.30 -36.55
C ASP A 122 8.18 10.07 -36.35
N ALA A 123 8.85 9.63 -37.42
CA ALA A 123 10.30 9.48 -37.49
C ALA A 123 10.81 10.22 -38.73
N LEU A 124 11.72 11.17 -38.50
CA LEU A 124 12.15 12.17 -39.46
C LEU A 124 13.66 12.10 -39.68
N VAL A 125 14.08 12.48 -40.88
CA VAL A 125 15.49 12.72 -41.22
C VAL A 125 15.64 14.15 -41.68
N VAL A 126 16.55 14.88 -41.02
CA VAL A 126 16.86 16.27 -41.35
C VAL A 126 18.34 16.39 -41.67
N ALA A 127 18.69 16.87 -42.85
CA ALA A 127 20.08 17.01 -43.26
C ALA A 127 20.84 18.09 -42.49
N ASP A 128 22.17 18.03 -42.56
CA ASP A 128 23.10 19.06 -42.08
C ASP A 128 22.87 20.46 -42.68
N ASP A 129 22.29 20.53 -43.87
CA ASP A 129 21.87 21.77 -44.51
C ASP A 129 20.60 22.37 -43.88
N GLY A 130 19.90 21.61 -43.03
CA GLY A 130 18.66 21.99 -42.35
C GLY A 130 17.40 21.55 -43.08
N ARG A 131 17.51 20.86 -44.22
CA ARG A 131 16.35 20.41 -45.00
C ARG A 131 15.77 19.13 -44.44
N VAL A 132 14.45 19.07 -44.32
CA VAL A 132 13.73 17.85 -43.91
C VAL A 132 13.64 16.91 -45.12
N TYR A 133 14.48 15.88 -45.14
CA TYR A 133 14.55 14.94 -46.26
C TYR A 133 13.41 13.92 -46.23
N PHE A 134 13.00 13.47 -45.05
CA PHE A 134 12.08 12.36 -44.92
C PHE A 134 11.26 12.47 -43.64
N GLY A 135 10.02 11.96 -43.70
CA GLY A 135 9.18 11.65 -42.55
C GLY A 135 8.38 10.38 -42.82
N ALA A 136 8.35 9.47 -41.85
CA ALA A 136 7.68 8.18 -41.98
C ALA A 136 6.19 8.36 -42.26
N LYS A 137 5.53 9.30 -41.56
CA LYS A 137 4.12 9.67 -41.82
C LYS A 137 3.93 10.61 -43.01
N GLY A 138 5.01 11.10 -43.63
CA GLY A 138 4.94 12.00 -44.78
C GLY A 138 4.30 13.36 -44.45
N GLY A 139 4.61 13.92 -43.27
CA GLY A 139 4.03 15.18 -42.80
C GLY A 139 4.36 16.41 -43.66
N GLN A 140 3.69 17.53 -43.40
CA GLN A 140 3.84 18.76 -44.18
C GLN A 140 5.22 19.41 -44.03
N GLU A 141 6.00 19.01 -43.03
CA GLU A 141 7.38 19.45 -42.80
C GLU A 141 8.38 18.94 -43.84
N VAL A 142 8.07 17.86 -44.57
CA VAL A 142 9.00 17.28 -45.55
C VAL A 142 9.22 18.26 -46.70
N GLY A 143 10.50 18.48 -47.03
CA GLY A 143 10.96 19.44 -48.04
C GLY A 143 11.20 20.86 -47.52
N GLU A 144 10.78 21.19 -46.29
CA GLU A 144 11.02 22.48 -45.65
C GLU A 144 12.48 22.66 -45.19
N ASP A 145 12.89 23.91 -45.02
CA ASP A 145 14.22 24.31 -44.55
C ASP A 145 14.15 24.86 -43.12
N LEU A 146 14.83 24.20 -42.18
CA LEU A 146 14.86 24.57 -40.76
C LEU A 146 15.86 25.70 -40.42
N LYS A 147 16.70 26.15 -41.36
CA LYS A 147 17.59 27.32 -41.17
C LYS A 147 16.91 28.62 -41.55
N ALA A 148 16.21 28.63 -42.69
CA ALA A 148 15.67 29.87 -43.28
C ALA A 148 14.18 29.82 -43.60
N GLY A 149 13.55 28.65 -43.54
CA GLY A 149 12.13 28.46 -43.85
C GLY A 149 11.19 28.75 -42.68
N PRO A 150 9.89 28.42 -42.83
CA PRO A 150 8.84 28.74 -41.86
C PRO A 150 8.98 28.00 -40.52
N LEU A 151 9.71 26.87 -40.49
CA LEU A 151 9.91 26.05 -39.30
C LEU A 151 11.17 26.39 -38.51
N LYS A 152 11.90 27.47 -38.83
CA LYS A 152 13.20 27.82 -38.22
C LYS A 152 13.19 28.01 -36.69
N ASP A 153 12.03 28.42 -36.16
CA ASP A 153 11.79 28.68 -34.74
C ASP A 153 10.96 27.58 -34.06
N SER A 154 10.77 26.45 -34.74
CA SER A 154 10.02 25.30 -34.22
C SER A 154 10.85 24.42 -33.26
N SER A 155 10.18 23.59 -32.47
CA SER A 155 10.81 22.55 -31.65
C SER A 155 11.60 21.54 -32.49
N LEU A 156 11.16 21.23 -33.72
CA LEU A 156 11.90 20.40 -34.67
C LEU A 156 13.26 21.05 -35.03
N ALA A 157 13.28 22.35 -35.31
CA ALA A 157 14.52 23.08 -35.60
C ALA A 157 15.45 23.16 -34.37
N ALA A 158 14.90 23.27 -33.16
CA ALA A 158 15.67 23.21 -31.92
C ALA A 158 16.33 21.83 -31.73
N ALA A 159 15.58 20.74 -31.95
CA ALA A 159 16.10 19.38 -31.85
C ALA A 159 17.22 19.13 -32.88
N TRP A 160 17.00 19.55 -34.13
CA TRP A 160 18.00 19.45 -35.19
C TRP A 160 19.28 20.23 -34.86
N LYS A 161 19.17 21.47 -34.35
CA LYS A 161 20.35 22.27 -33.93
C LYS A 161 21.16 21.55 -32.85
N GLY A 162 20.52 20.91 -31.87
CA GLY A 162 21.21 20.14 -30.84
C GLY A 162 21.92 18.90 -31.39
N ALA A 163 21.28 18.18 -32.32
CA ALA A 163 21.91 17.08 -33.04
C ALA A 163 23.12 17.54 -33.88
N MET A 164 23.03 18.68 -34.57
CA MET A 164 24.15 19.25 -35.32
C MET A 164 25.31 19.70 -34.43
N ALA A 165 25.05 20.01 -33.15
CA ALA A 165 26.08 20.23 -32.13
C ALA A 165 26.72 18.92 -31.61
N GLY A 166 26.32 17.77 -32.16
CA GLY A 166 26.83 16.45 -31.78
C GLY A 166 26.18 15.86 -30.51
N LYS A 167 25.11 16.48 -29.99
CA LYS A 167 24.41 16.02 -28.79
C LYS A 167 23.16 15.21 -29.16
N ILE A 168 22.81 14.25 -28.30
CA ILE A 168 21.45 13.68 -28.30
C ILE A 168 20.61 14.63 -27.45
N THR A 169 19.56 15.22 -28.01
CA THR A 169 18.81 16.30 -27.38
C THR A 169 17.32 16.05 -27.33
N PHE A 170 16.65 16.61 -26.33
CA PHE A 170 15.21 16.72 -26.22
C PHE A 170 14.81 18.19 -26.42
N ALA A 171 14.01 18.47 -27.43
CA ALA A 171 13.40 19.78 -27.64
C ALA A 171 11.96 19.78 -27.09
N ASP A 172 11.66 20.78 -26.26
CA ASP A 172 10.37 20.96 -25.60
C ASP A 172 9.20 21.09 -26.59
N PHE A 173 8.00 20.82 -26.08
CA PHE A 173 6.72 21.07 -26.73
C PHE A 173 6.57 22.55 -27.04
N ALA A 174 6.47 22.86 -28.33
CA ALA A 174 6.15 24.18 -28.83
C ALA A 174 5.06 24.06 -29.91
N PRO A 175 4.22 25.10 -30.12
CA PRO A 175 3.23 25.11 -31.19
C PRO A 175 3.87 24.74 -32.54
N TYR A 176 3.32 23.71 -33.19
CA TYR A 176 3.91 23.14 -34.39
C TYR A 176 2.97 23.27 -35.58
N ALA A 177 3.32 24.17 -36.51
CA ALA A 177 2.47 24.53 -37.64
C ALA A 177 2.01 23.34 -38.52
N PRO A 178 2.84 22.33 -38.81
CA PRO A 178 2.42 21.14 -39.57
C PRO A 178 1.29 20.33 -38.92
N LEU A 179 1.08 20.49 -37.61
CA LEU A 179 -0.03 19.88 -36.85
C LEU A 179 -1.15 20.89 -36.52
N GLY A 180 -1.29 21.95 -37.33
CA GLY A 180 -2.32 22.96 -37.11
C GLY A 180 -2.10 23.81 -35.84
N GLY A 181 -0.88 23.84 -35.31
CA GLY A 181 -0.53 24.57 -34.10
C GLY A 181 -0.56 23.73 -32.81
N GLU A 182 -0.94 22.45 -32.88
CA GLU A 182 -0.80 21.54 -31.74
C GLU A 182 0.67 21.46 -31.27
N PRO A 183 0.95 21.49 -29.95
CA PRO A 183 2.30 21.44 -29.45
C PRO A 183 2.98 20.09 -29.75
N ALA A 184 4.21 20.14 -30.27
CA ALA A 184 5.02 18.95 -30.54
C ALA A 184 6.42 19.06 -29.90
N ALA A 185 6.89 17.96 -29.34
CA ALA A 185 8.26 17.81 -28.84
C ALA A 185 9.02 16.79 -29.68
N PHE A 186 10.33 16.93 -29.74
CA PHE A 186 11.18 16.11 -30.58
C PHE A 186 12.43 15.68 -29.84
N VAL A 187 12.83 14.43 -30.02
CA VAL A 187 14.17 13.96 -29.65
C VAL A 187 15.00 13.78 -30.91
N ALA A 188 16.26 14.20 -30.86
CA ALA A 188 17.14 14.13 -32.01
C ALA A 188 18.53 13.59 -31.66
N ALA A 189 19.11 12.84 -32.58
CA ALA A 189 20.47 12.32 -32.47
C ALA A 189 21.23 12.53 -33.79
N PRO A 190 22.55 12.81 -33.73
CA PRO A 190 23.38 13.01 -34.92
C PRO A 190 23.61 11.69 -35.67
N ILE A 191 23.27 11.68 -36.96
CA ILE A 191 23.70 10.68 -37.92
C ILE A 191 25.09 11.09 -38.39
N LYS A 192 26.09 10.25 -38.10
CA LYS A 192 27.48 10.50 -38.48
C LYS A 192 27.85 9.65 -39.70
N ASN A 193 28.84 10.13 -40.45
CA ASN A 193 29.43 9.39 -41.55
C ASN A 193 30.03 8.05 -41.07
N HIS A 194 30.36 7.17 -42.02
CA HIS A 194 30.98 5.86 -41.78
C HIS A 194 32.31 5.90 -40.97
N VAL A 195 32.96 7.07 -40.86
CA VAL A 195 34.18 7.29 -40.08
C VAL A 195 33.88 7.85 -38.67
N GLY A 196 32.63 8.25 -38.41
CA GLY A 196 32.18 8.82 -37.13
C GLY A 196 32.64 10.26 -36.87
N THR A 197 33.22 10.92 -37.87
CA THR A 197 33.88 12.24 -37.75
C THR A 197 33.00 13.41 -38.18
N MET A 198 32.16 13.23 -39.19
CA MET A 198 31.26 14.27 -39.71
C MET A 198 29.81 13.92 -39.42
N ILE A 199 29.01 14.93 -39.05
CA ILE A 199 27.56 14.80 -38.91
C ILE A 199 26.94 15.12 -40.28
N GLU A 200 26.20 14.18 -40.85
CA GLU A 200 25.57 14.34 -42.18
C GLU A 200 24.07 14.66 -42.09
N ALA A 201 23.41 14.20 -41.02
CA ALA A 201 22.00 14.44 -40.79
C ALA A 201 21.66 14.27 -39.29
N ALA A 202 20.42 14.59 -38.92
CA ALA A 202 19.81 14.27 -37.64
C ALA A 202 18.70 13.24 -37.86
N ALA A 203 18.74 12.17 -37.08
CA ALA A 203 17.60 11.28 -36.87
C ALA A 203 16.73 11.92 -35.78
N VAL A 204 15.47 12.20 -36.10
CA VAL A 204 14.56 12.90 -35.19
C VAL A 204 13.29 12.06 -35.00
N LEU A 205 12.84 11.92 -33.76
CA LEU A 205 11.59 11.24 -33.43
C LEU A 205 10.64 12.23 -32.75
N ARG A 206 9.38 12.26 -33.18
CA ARG A 206 8.34 13.08 -32.55
C ARG A 206 7.77 12.34 -31.34
N VAL A 207 7.90 12.96 -30.18
CA VAL A 207 7.56 12.36 -28.88
C VAL A 207 6.05 12.16 -28.76
N PRO A 208 5.57 10.96 -28.37
CA PRO A 208 4.15 10.70 -28.22
C PRO A 208 3.57 11.41 -27.00
N ARG A 209 2.75 12.44 -27.23
CA ARG A 209 2.11 13.19 -26.13
C ARG A 209 1.14 12.31 -25.34
N ALA A 210 0.49 11.36 -26.00
CA ALA A 210 -0.41 10.41 -25.38
C ALA A 210 0.27 9.53 -24.32
N GLU A 211 1.55 9.20 -24.51
CA GLU A 211 2.32 8.40 -23.54
C GLU A 211 2.59 9.18 -22.25
N LEU A 212 2.95 10.46 -22.37
CA LEU A 212 3.08 11.35 -21.21
C LEU A 212 1.74 11.47 -20.46
N ALA A 213 0.63 11.66 -21.19
CA ALA A 213 -0.70 11.74 -20.57
C ALA A 213 -1.07 10.43 -19.86
N ARG A 214 -0.72 9.29 -20.45
CA ARG A 214 -0.91 7.96 -19.85
C ARG A 214 -0.11 7.80 -18.56
N ILE A 215 1.18 8.18 -18.55
CA ILE A 215 2.03 8.16 -17.34
C ILE A 215 1.44 9.05 -16.24
N MET A 216 0.93 10.24 -16.61
CA MET A 216 0.31 11.16 -15.65
C MET A 216 -1.00 10.61 -15.06
N GLY A 217 -1.78 9.85 -15.84
CA GLY A 217 -3.06 9.26 -15.42
C GLY A 217 -2.97 7.85 -14.82
N GLN A 218 -1.78 7.23 -14.79
CA GLN A 218 -1.61 5.86 -14.28
C GLN A 218 -1.76 5.77 -12.75
N GLY A 219 -2.49 4.76 -12.28
CA GLY A 219 -2.57 4.42 -10.85
C GLY A 219 -3.57 5.25 -10.02
N GLU A 220 -4.46 6.00 -10.66
CA GLU A 220 -5.60 6.66 -10.00
C GLU A 220 -6.66 5.59 -9.63
N ALA A 221 -6.58 5.07 -8.40
CA ALA A 221 -7.65 4.25 -7.83
C ALA A 221 -8.78 5.15 -7.30
N ALA A 222 -10.03 4.68 -7.37
CA ALA A 222 -11.20 5.40 -6.90
C ALA A 222 -11.04 5.83 -5.42
N GLY A 223 -10.82 7.13 -5.17
CA GLY A 223 -10.78 7.67 -3.80
C GLY A 223 -9.93 8.92 -3.56
N MET A 224 -9.02 9.32 -4.45
CA MET A 224 -8.35 10.62 -4.38
C MET A 224 -8.18 11.19 -5.80
N ALA A 225 -8.85 12.30 -6.13
CA ALA A 225 -8.58 13.01 -7.37
C ALA A 225 -7.24 13.75 -7.21
N ARG A 226 -6.16 13.12 -7.69
CA ARG A 226 -4.84 13.74 -7.72
C ARG A 226 -4.58 14.17 -9.15
N GLU A 227 -4.38 15.45 -9.34
CA GLU A 227 -4.09 15.99 -10.66
C GLU A 227 -2.59 16.20 -10.80
N PHE A 228 -2.02 15.74 -11.90
CA PHE A 228 -0.62 15.92 -12.23
C PHE A 228 -0.52 16.87 -13.42
N VAL A 229 0.36 17.86 -13.30
CA VAL A 229 0.58 18.85 -14.34
C VAL A 229 2.09 18.98 -14.57
N LEU A 230 2.50 18.82 -15.83
CA LEU A 230 3.86 19.07 -16.30
C LEU A 230 3.94 20.45 -16.94
N VAL A 231 4.86 21.25 -16.44
CA VAL A 231 5.01 22.66 -16.79
C VAL A 231 6.39 22.88 -17.39
N GLY A 232 6.44 23.51 -18.57
CA GLY A 232 7.69 23.87 -19.24
C GLY A 232 8.37 25.07 -18.60
N ALA A 233 9.60 25.36 -19.02
CA ALA A 233 10.40 26.48 -18.49
C ALA A 233 9.77 27.87 -18.73
N ASP A 234 8.87 27.99 -19.70
CA ASP A 234 8.08 29.19 -20.00
C ASP A 234 6.84 29.36 -19.09
N GLY A 235 6.61 28.42 -18.16
CA GLY A 235 5.44 28.39 -17.28
C GLY A 235 4.17 27.81 -17.92
N GLY A 236 4.21 27.38 -19.17
CA GLY A 236 3.08 26.80 -19.88
C GLY A 236 2.89 25.31 -19.59
N VAL A 237 1.64 24.86 -19.49
CA VAL A 237 1.29 23.44 -19.28
C VAL A 237 1.56 22.64 -20.56
N ARG A 238 2.32 21.54 -20.45
CA ARG A 238 2.59 20.61 -21.56
C ARG A 238 1.60 19.45 -21.56
N VAL A 239 1.45 18.84 -20.40
CA VAL A 239 0.64 17.64 -20.19
C VAL A 239 0.00 17.72 -18.81
N ALA A 240 -1.26 17.33 -18.74
CA ALA A 240 -1.98 17.17 -17.48
C ALA A 240 -2.66 15.80 -17.45
N SER A 241 -2.86 15.23 -16.26
CA SER A 241 -3.63 13.99 -16.07
C SER A 241 -5.12 14.18 -16.40
N THR A 242 -5.66 15.38 -16.14
CA THR A 242 -7.05 15.75 -16.42
C THR A 242 -7.13 16.57 -17.71
N GLN A 243 -8.02 16.20 -18.63
CA GLN A 243 -8.25 16.96 -19.87
C GLN A 243 -8.84 18.35 -19.58
N GLY A 244 -8.41 19.37 -20.32
CA GLY A 244 -8.92 20.75 -20.22
C GLY A 244 -8.05 21.72 -19.43
N ILE A 245 -7.06 21.24 -18.67
CA ILE A 245 -6.11 22.10 -17.96
C ILE A 245 -5.14 22.71 -18.98
N SER A 246 -5.28 24.01 -19.22
CA SER A 246 -4.46 24.77 -20.18
C SER A 246 -3.59 25.84 -19.51
N ALA A 247 -3.82 26.12 -18.23
CA ALA A 247 -3.05 27.06 -17.43
C ALA A 247 -2.92 26.55 -15.99
N ILE A 248 -1.94 27.07 -15.27
CA ILE A 248 -1.77 26.90 -13.83
C ILE A 248 -1.93 28.25 -13.14
N SER A 249 -2.53 28.26 -11.96
CA SER A 249 -2.72 29.48 -11.18
C SER A 249 -2.60 29.22 -9.67
N GLY A 250 -2.54 30.30 -8.90
CA GLY A 250 -2.43 30.25 -7.43
C GLY A 250 -1.20 29.48 -6.96
N VAL A 251 -1.41 28.58 -5.98
CA VAL A 251 -0.33 27.78 -5.39
C VAL A 251 0.40 26.90 -6.42
N SER A 252 -0.29 26.44 -7.48
CA SER A 252 0.34 25.61 -8.52
C SER A 252 1.33 26.37 -9.39
N ALA A 253 1.12 27.67 -9.60
CA ALA A 253 2.04 28.51 -10.35
C ALA A 253 3.31 28.82 -9.54
N GLU A 254 3.15 29.12 -8.24
CA GLU A 254 4.28 29.35 -7.33
C GLU A 254 5.12 28.08 -7.17
N THR A 255 4.49 26.92 -6.99
CA THR A 255 5.19 25.64 -6.85
C THR A 255 5.87 25.20 -8.15
N ALA A 256 5.26 25.45 -9.31
CA ALA A 256 5.91 25.23 -10.60
C ALA A 256 7.18 26.08 -10.73
N GLN A 257 7.16 27.35 -10.32
CA GLN A 257 8.34 28.21 -10.35
C GLN A 257 9.46 27.70 -9.44
N LYS A 258 9.12 27.24 -8.23
CA LYS A 258 10.09 26.62 -7.30
C LYS A 258 10.68 25.33 -7.86
N ALA A 259 9.86 24.48 -8.47
CA ALA A 259 10.31 23.27 -9.15
C ALA A 259 11.26 23.58 -10.33
N LEU A 260 10.93 24.57 -11.17
CA LEU A 260 11.82 25.00 -12.26
C LEU A 260 13.16 25.58 -11.75
N ALA A 261 13.18 26.14 -10.54
CA ALA A 261 14.40 26.55 -9.85
C ALA A 261 15.19 25.39 -9.20
N GLY A 262 14.74 24.14 -9.41
CA GLY A 262 15.40 22.94 -8.91
C GLY A 262 14.99 22.51 -7.49
N GLN A 263 13.95 23.12 -6.92
CA GLN A 263 13.49 22.80 -5.56
C GLN A 263 12.41 21.71 -5.57
N THR A 264 12.47 20.81 -4.60
CA THR A 264 11.41 19.83 -4.32
C THR A 264 10.75 20.19 -3.00
N GLY A 265 9.43 20.10 -2.92
CA GLY A 265 8.71 20.29 -1.67
C GLY A 265 7.20 20.25 -1.86
N ASP A 266 6.51 20.77 -0.87
CA ASP A 266 5.07 20.88 -0.82
C ASP A 266 4.63 22.31 -0.46
N ALA A 267 3.39 22.63 -0.78
CA ALA A 267 2.76 23.90 -0.42
C ALA A 267 1.25 23.73 -0.28
N THR A 268 0.65 24.59 0.53
CA THR A 268 -0.80 24.77 0.61
C THR A 268 -1.15 26.18 0.20
N GLY A 269 -2.22 26.36 -0.55
CA GLY A 269 -2.69 27.69 -0.90
C GLY A 269 -3.95 27.65 -1.75
N PRO A 270 -4.43 28.82 -2.21
CA PRO A 270 -5.58 28.89 -3.09
C PRO A 270 -5.22 28.24 -4.44
N GLY A 271 -6.02 27.25 -4.84
CA GLY A 271 -6.00 26.64 -6.17
C GLY A 271 -6.89 27.40 -7.16
N GLU A 272 -7.15 26.77 -8.30
CA GLU A 272 -7.95 27.37 -9.38
C GLU A 272 -9.41 27.46 -8.91
N GLY A 273 -9.98 28.67 -8.86
CA GLY A 273 -11.32 28.92 -8.31
C GLY A 273 -11.35 29.28 -6.82
N GLY A 274 -10.20 29.44 -6.16
CA GLY A 274 -10.10 29.99 -4.80
C GLY A 274 -10.27 28.96 -3.67
N GLN A 275 -10.48 27.69 -4.00
CA GLN A 275 -10.51 26.59 -3.03
C GLN A 275 -9.09 26.25 -2.56
N GLU A 276 -8.94 25.93 -1.27
CA GLU A 276 -7.65 25.52 -0.71
C GLU A 276 -7.20 24.19 -1.32
N THR A 277 -5.95 24.15 -1.78
CA THR A 277 -5.36 23.03 -2.54
C THR A 277 -4.00 22.69 -1.94
N LEU A 278 -3.72 21.39 -1.82
CA LEU A 278 -2.39 20.89 -1.50
C LEU A 278 -1.65 20.64 -2.82
N ALA A 279 -0.40 21.05 -2.88
CA ALA A 279 0.47 20.83 -4.03
C ALA A 279 1.82 20.25 -3.57
N ALA A 280 2.27 19.19 -4.23
CA ALA A 280 3.63 18.68 -4.13
C ALA A 280 4.34 18.90 -5.47
N TYR A 281 5.56 19.43 -5.44
CA TYR A 281 6.29 19.82 -6.64
C TYR A 281 7.72 19.29 -6.64
N ALA A 282 8.24 19.01 -7.84
CA ALA A 282 9.61 18.57 -8.05
C ALA A 282 10.11 18.94 -9.46
N PRO A 283 11.42 19.20 -9.63
CA PRO A 283 12.02 19.30 -10.96
C PRO A 283 12.04 17.93 -11.63
N VAL A 284 11.74 17.92 -12.92
CA VAL A 284 11.85 16.77 -13.82
C VAL A 284 12.75 17.19 -14.98
N VAL A 285 13.71 16.36 -15.37
CA VAL A 285 14.65 16.73 -16.45
C VAL A 285 14.57 15.74 -17.61
N PHE A 286 14.28 16.24 -18.80
CA PHE A 286 14.32 15.45 -20.04
C PHE A 286 15.61 15.79 -20.80
N GLY A 287 16.64 14.97 -20.64
CA GLY A 287 17.97 15.24 -21.18
C GLY A 287 18.62 16.45 -20.49
N GLU A 288 18.65 17.59 -21.18
CA GLU A 288 19.14 18.88 -20.64
C GLU A 288 17.99 19.87 -20.35
N THR A 289 16.73 19.50 -20.63
CA THR A 289 15.57 20.40 -20.59
C THR A 289 14.80 20.25 -19.28
N PRO A 290 14.72 21.29 -18.43
CA PRO A 290 14.02 21.23 -17.15
C PRO A 290 12.52 21.46 -17.29
N PHE A 291 11.76 20.71 -16.49
CA PHE A 291 10.32 20.79 -16.33
C PHE A 291 9.97 20.85 -14.84
N ALA A 292 8.82 21.41 -14.53
CA ALA A 292 8.20 21.28 -13.21
C ALA A 292 7.07 20.26 -13.26
N LEU A 293 7.12 19.28 -12.36
CA LEU A 293 6.00 18.40 -12.09
C LEU A 293 5.29 18.89 -10.83
N VAL A 294 4.00 19.20 -10.97
CA VAL A 294 3.14 19.60 -9.86
C VAL A 294 2.03 18.58 -9.72
N ALA A 295 1.98 17.91 -8.57
CA ALA A 295 0.87 17.07 -8.15
C ALA A 295 -0.02 17.90 -7.23
N ARG A 296 -1.33 17.96 -7.47
CA ARG A 296 -2.26 18.75 -6.68
C ARG A 296 -3.51 17.96 -6.31
N THR A 297 -4.11 18.30 -5.19
CA THR A 297 -5.39 17.73 -4.77
C THR A 297 -6.17 18.74 -3.93
N PRO A 298 -7.51 18.83 -4.06
CA PRO A 298 -8.32 19.70 -3.23
C PRO A 298 -8.17 19.36 -1.73
N ALA A 299 -8.05 20.37 -0.88
CA ALA A 299 -7.81 20.16 0.56
C ALA A 299 -8.97 19.42 1.23
N ASP A 300 -10.20 19.69 0.82
CA ASP A 300 -11.38 19.01 1.34
C ASP A 300 -11.37 17.51 1.03
N GLU A 301 -10.93 17.10 -0.16
CA GLU A 301 -10.72 15.69 -0.51
C GLU A 301 -9.56 15.08 0.26
N ALA A 302 -8.40 15.74 0.27
CA ALA A 302 -7.20 15.27 0.99
C ALA A 302 -7.48 15.01 2.48
N PHE A 303 -8.31 15.85 3.10
CA PHE A 303 -8.69 15.75 4.51
C PHE A 303 -10.06 15.07 4.72
N ALA A 304 -10.66 14.42 3.72
CA ALA A 304 -11.98 13.79 3.85
C ALA A 304 -12.01 12.74 4.98
N ALA A 305 -10.96 11.92 5.08
CA ALA A 305 -10.80 10.95 6.17
C ALA A 305 -10.70 11.62 7.55
N ALA A 306 -9.97 12.73 7.65
CA ALA A 306 -9.85 13.52 8.88
C ALA A 306 -11.20 14.16 9.28
N ARG A 307 -11.98 14.63 8.32
CA ARG A 307 -13.34 15.15 8.55
C ARG A 307 -14.28 14.04 9.03
N GLY A 308 -14.22 12.86 8.43
CA GLY A 308 -14.97 11.68 8.86
C GLY A 308 -14.66 11.30 10.31
N LEU A 309 -13.37 11.20 10.65
CA LEU A 309 -12.91 10.93 12.01
C LEU A 309 -13.38 12.01 13.01
N ARG A 310 -13.38 13.28 12.60
CA ARG A 310 -13.89 14.39 13.41
C ARG A 310 -15.37 14.21 13.75
N HIS A 311 -16.21 13.87 12.77
CA HIS A 311 -17.64 13.67 12.99
C HIS A 311 -17.93 12.45 13.87
N VAL A 312 -17.24 11.32 13.64
CA VAL A 312 -17.37 10.13 14.48
C VAL A 312 -16.90 10.41 15.92
N SER A 313 -15.77 11.09 16.09
CA SER A 313 -15.24 11.44 17.41
C SER A 313 -16.15 12.39 18.18
N LEU A 314 -16.77 13.38 17.50
CA LEU A 314 -17.79 14.25 18.12
C LEU A 314 -19.05 13.46 18.50
N ALA A 315 -19.50 12.53 17.65
CA ALA A 315 -20.66 11.70 17.95
C ALA A 315 -20.41 10.79 19.16
N VAL A 316 -19.25 10.12 19.21
CA VAL A 316 -18.84 9.30 20.37
C VAL A 316 -18.75 10.16 21.62
N ALA A 317 -18.06 11.30 21.57
CA ALA A 317 -17.96 12.20 22.73
C ALA A 317 -19.32 12.70 23.21
N GLY A 318 -20.24 13.03 22.29
CA GLY A 318 -21.60 13.43 22.61
C GLY A 318 -22.42 12.32 23.26
N VAL A 319 -22.35 11.10 22.71
CA VAL A 319 -23.03 9.92 23.28
C VAL A 319 -22.47 9.58 24.66
N THR A 320 -21.15 9.57 24.83
CA THR A 320 -20.49 9.32 26.12
C THR A 320 -20.87 10.39 27.15
N ALA A 321 -20.86 11.67 26.79
CA ALA A 321 -21.29 12.75 27.67
C ALA A 321 -22.78 12.61 28.08
N GLY A 322 -23.66 12.24 27.13
CA GLY A 322 -25.06 11.96 27.40
C GLY A 322 -25.28 10.78 28.35
N LEU A 323 -24.54 9.69 28.16
CA LEU A 323 -24.59 8.52 29.04
C LEU A 323 -24.06 8.82 30.44
N VAL A 324 -22.96 9.56 30.56
CA VAL A 324 -22.40 9.99 31.85
C VAL A 324 -23.39 10.91 32.58
N LEU A 325 -24.00 11.87 31.89
CA LEU A 325 -25.04 12.75 32.44
C LEU A 325 -26.23 11.95 32.97
N LEU A 326 -26.70 10.98 32.18
CA LEU A 326 -27.81 10.11 32.55
C LEU A 326 -27.44 9.26 33.79
N ALA A 327 -26.27 8.61 33.78
CA ALA A 327 -25.79 7.77 34.87
C ALA A 327 -25.62 8.55 36.18
N VAL A 328 -24.97 9.73 36.13
CA VAL A 328 -24.79 10.62 37.30
C VAL A 328 -26.15 11.09 37.83
N THR A 329 -27.08 11.47 36.94
CA THR A 329 -28.42 11.91 37.35
C THR A 329 -29.22 10.78 38.01
N LEU A 330 -29.19 9.58 37.43
CA LEU A 330 -29.84 8.40 38.00
C LEU A 330 -29.23 8.00 39.34
N PHE A 331 -27.90 8.04 39.45
CA PHE A 331 -27.16 7.75 40.68
C PHE A 331 -27.53 8.74 41.81
N LEU A 332 -27.41 10.05 41.58
CA LEU A 332 -27.79 11.08 42.57
C LEU A 332 -29.25 10.97 43.00
N ARG A 333 -30.16 10.67 42.06
CA ARG A 333 -31.58 10.52 42.35
C ARG A 333 -31.87 9.29 43.21
N LYS A 334 -31.26 8.15 42.87
CA LYS A 334 -31.52 6.86 43.51
C LYS A 334 -30.79 6.71 44.84
N GLU A 335 -29.53 7.12 44.92
CA GLU A 335 -28.66 6.86 46.08
C GLU A 335 -28.65 7.98 47.12
N ILE A 336 -28.99 9.22 46.76
CA ILE A 336 -28.90 10.37 47.69
C ILE A 336 -30.26 11.04 47.90
N LEU A 337 -30.90 11.53 46.83
CA LEU A 337 -32.08 12.41 46.95
C LEU A 337 -33.34 11.69 47.43
N LYS A 338 -33.68 10.52 46.86
CA LYS A 338 -34.87 9.76 47.25
C LYS A 338 -34.77 9.20 48.68
N PRO A 339 -33.61 8.63 49.10
CA PRO A 339 -33.35 8.23 50.49
C PRO A 339 -33.53 9.35 51.52
N LEU A 340 -32.98 10.55 51.24
CA LEU A 340 -33.04 11.68 52.17
C LEU A 340 -34.48 12.19 52.37
N ALA A 341 -35.27 12.23 51.29
CA ALA A 341 -36.69 12.60 51.37
C ALA A 341 -37.48 11.64 52.28
N GLY A 342 -37.24 10.33 52.17
CA GLY A 342 -37.91 9.34 53.01
C GLY A 342 -37.60 9.45 54.50
N ILE A 343 -36.40 9.91 54.87
CA ILE A 343 -36.06 10.17 56.29
C ILE A 343 -36.81 11.40 56.83
N LEU A 344 -36.95 12.45 56.01
CA LEU A 344 -37.69 13.66 56.39
C LEU A 344 -39.18 13.37 56.62
N ASP A 345 -39.79 12.56 55.75
CA ASP A 345 -41.19 12.13 55.88
C ASP A 345 -41.42 11.30 57.15
N TYR A 346 -40.48 10.40 57.49
CA TYR A 346 -40.54 9.61 58.73
C TYR A 346 -40.47 10.47 59.99
N LEU A 347 -39.56 11.45 60.03
CA LEU A 347 -39.43 12.40 61.14
C LEU A 347 -40.71 13.21 61.35
N ALA A 348 -41.34 13.67 60.26
CA ALA A 348 -42.59 14.39 60.33
C ALA A 348 -43.72 13.55 60.96
N ALA A 349 -43.84 12.27 60.60
CA ALA A 349 -44.85 11.38 61.16
C ALA A 349 -44.70 11.16 62.68
N VAL A 350 -43.47 10.93 63.14
CA VAL A 350 -43.17 10.69 64.57
C VAL A 350 -43.48 11.91 65.43
N THR A 351 -43.19 13.13 64.95
CA THR A 351 -43.49 14.36 65.69
C THR A 351 -44.99 14.64 65.87
N HIS A 352 -45.85 14.00 65.06
CA HIS A 352 -47.31 14.11 65.16
C HIS A 352 -47.96 12.97 65.97
N GLY A 353 -47.16 12.20 66.71
CA GLY A 353 -47.65 11.14 67.60
C GLY A 353 -47.83 9.76 66.93
N ASP A 354 -47.54 9.63 65.63
CA ASP A 354 -47.49 8.34 64.96
C ASP A 354 -46.11 7.68 65.16
N PHE A 355 -45.93 7.10 66.34
CA PHE A 355 -44.73 6.33 66.66
C PHE A 355 -44.70 4.96 65.95
N ALA A 356 -45.74 4.57 65.20
CA ALA A 356 -45.80 3.33 64.44
C ALA A 356 -45.37 3.48 62.98
N ALA A 357 -45.14 4.71 62.50
CA ALA A 357 -44.61 5.00 61.18
C ALA A 357 -43.35 4.15 60.87
N ALA A 358 -43.27 3.64 59.64
CA ALA A 358 -42.14 2.82 59.22
C ALA A 358 -41.05 3.69 58.59
N PRO A 359 -39.79 3.62 59.04
CA PRO A 359 -38.69 4.29 58.35
C PRO A 359 -38.40 3.64 56.98
N PRO A 360 -37.68 4.33 56.07
CA PRO A 360 -37.26 3.75 54.80
C PRO A 360 -36.48 2.43 54.99
N ALA A 361 -36.83 1.41 54.21
CA ALA A 361 -36.43 0.01 54.44
C ALA A 361 -34.95 -0.32 54.16
N THR A 362 -34.25 0.48 53.35
CA THR A 362 -32.85 0.21 52.96
C THR A 362 -32.06 1.49 52.72
N LEU A 363 -31.08 1.75 53.60
CA LEU A 363 -30.12 2.84 53.47
C LEU A 363 -28.70 2.27 53.56
N ARG A 364 -27.70 2.96 53.01
CA ARG A 364 -26.30 2.51 52.99
C ARG A 364 -25.36 3.63 53.45
N GLY A 365 -24.23 3.23 54.03
CA GLY A 365 -23.18 4.14 54.48
C GLY A 365 -23.65 5.11 55.56
N GLU A 366 -23.33 6.40 55.38
CA GLU A 366 -23.67 7.49 56.29
C GLU A 366 -25.20 7.62 56.51
N MET A 367 -26.02 7.31 55.51
CA MET A 367 -27.49 7.42 55.60
C MET A 367 -28.12 6.36 56.51
N GLU A 368 -27.51 5.17 56.60
CA GLU A 368 -27.94 4.12 57.53
C GLU A 368 -27.59 4.48 58.97
N ARG A 369 -26.42 5.12 59.21
CA ARG A 369 -26.06 5.64 60.53
C ARG A 369 -27.06 6.68 61.03
N LEU A 370 -27.50 7.58 60.15
CA LEU A 370 -28.53 8.58 60.46
C LEU A 370 -29.87 7.91 60.82
N ARG A 371 -30.29 6.88 60.06
CA ARG A 371 -31.51 6.10 60.31
C ARG A 371 -31.47 5.39 61.66
N GLN A 372 -30.33 4.75 61.99
CA GLN A 372 -30.15 4.04 63.25
C GLN A 372 -30.20 4.98 64.46
N GLY A 373 -29.57 6.16 64.36
CA GLY A 373 -29.63 7.18 65.40
C GLY A 373 -31.06 7.68 65.66
N LEU A 374 -31.85 7.92 64.60
CA LEU A 374 -33.25 8.31 64.73
C LEU A 374 -34.12 7.19 65.30
N LEU A 375 -33.90 5.94 64.89
CA LEU A 375 -34.61 4.78 65.44
C LEU A 375 -34.33 4.56 66.93
N ALA A 376 -33.08 4.72 67.36
CA ALA A 376 -32.73 4.61 68.77
C ALA A 376 -33.45 5.66 69.63
N MET A 377 -33.55 6.90 69.13
CA MET A 377 -34.28 7.97 69.80
C MET A 377 -35.78 7.66 69.97
N VAL A 378 -36.43 7.15 68.90
CA VAL A 378 -37.86 6.79 68.93
C VAL A 378 -38.13 5.54 69.77
N ALA A 379 -37.20 4.58 69.78
CA ALA A 379 -37.29 3.38 70.60
C ALA A 379 -37.22 3.71 72.10
N GLU A 380 -36.34 4.63 72.52
CA GLU A 380 -36.22 5.03 73.92
C GLU A 380 -37.49 5.70 74.47
N ILE A 381 -38.16 6.51 73.64
CA ILE A 381 -39.44 7.14 73.97
C ILE A 381 -40.55 6.09 74.14
N LYS A 382 -40.60 5.07 73.26
CA LYS A 382 -41.52 3.93 73.41
C LYS A 382 -41.24 3.10 74.65
N ASN A 383 -39.96 2.90 74.99
CA ASN A 383 -39.54 2.01 76.07
C ASN A 383 -39.99 2.54 77.44
N LYS A 384 -39.86 3.85 77.68
CA LYS A 384 -40.25 4.45 78.97
C LYS A 384 -41.76 4.51 79.20
N LEU A 385 -42.58 4.67 78.16
CA LEU A 385 -44.05 4.62 78.26
C LEU A 385 -44.60 3.18 78.37
N GLY A 386 -43.92 2.21 77.74
CA GLY A 386 -44.31 0.79 77.77
C GLY A 386 -43.91 0.05 79.05
N PHE A 387 -42.83 0.47 79.72
CA PHE A 387 -42.27 -0.22 80.89
C PHE A 387 -43.29 -0.46 82.02
N SER A 388 -44.09 0.55 82.38
CA SER A 388 -45.03 0.48 83.52
C SER A 388 -46.31 -0.32 83.24
N SER A 389 -46.76 -0.39 81.97
CA SER A 389 -47.92 -1.22 81.58
C SER A 389 -47.51 -2.65 81.23
N SER A 390 -46.28 -2.86 80.74
CA SER A 390 -45.75 -4.17 80.37
C SER A 390 -45.31 -4.99 81.58
N ILE A 391 -44.85 -4.39 82.69
CA ILE A 391 -44.49 -5.16 83.89
C ILE A 391 -45.70 -5.94 84.43
N LEU A 392 -46.87 -5.31 84.58
CA LEU A 392 -48.07 -5.98 85.10
C LEU A 392 -48.65 -6.99 84.10
N LYS A 393 -48.58 -6.72 82.78
CA LYS A 393 -49.03 -7.66 81.74
C LYS A 393 -48.05 -8.80 81.45
N ALA A 394 -46.77 -8.63 81.77
CA ALA A 394 -45.73 -9.64 81.59
C ALA A 394 -45.67 -10.65 82.76
N ILE A 395 -46.37 -10.39 83.86
CA ILE A 395 -46.56 -11.40 84.90
C ILE A 395 -47.48 -12.49 84.34
N THR A 396 -46.87 -13.58 83.91
CA THR A 396 -47.54 -14.77 83.35
C THR A 396 -48.14 -15.68 84.42
N LEU A 397 -47.68 -15.52 85.66
CA LEU A 397 -48.21 -16.24 86.80
C LEU A 397 -49.57 -15.64 87.21
N PRO A 398 -50.60 -16.47 87.45
CA PRO A 398 -51.90 -16.02 87.95
C PRO A 398 -51.78 -14.94 89.04
N CYS A 399 -52.17 -13.69 88.78
CA CYS A 399 -52.02 -12.61 89.75
C CYS A 399 -53.17 -11.59 89.70
N LEU A 400 -53.33 -10.87 90.82
CA LEU A 400 -54.34 -9.84 91.01
C LEU A 400 -53.78 -8.71 91.87
N VAL A 401 -54.18 -7.49 91.54
CA VAL A 401 -53.93 -6.30 92.33
C VAL A 401 -55.25 -5.76 92.84
N ALA A 402 -55.29 -5.48 94.13
CA ALA A 402 -56.38 -4.77 94.77
C ALA A 402 -55.91 -3.39 95.24
N ASP A 403 -56.80 -2.40 95.22
CA ASP A 403 -56.58 -1.10 95.88
C ASP A 403 -56.70 -1.22 97.41
N ILE A 404 -56.54 -0.08 98.10
CA ILE A 404 -56.64 0.03 99.56
C ILE A 404 -58.01 -0.35 100.12
N ASP A 405 -59.07 -0.31 99.30
CA ASP A 405 -60.43 -0.70 99.67
C ASP A 405 -60.70 -2.19 99.36
N GLY A 406 -59.67 -2.94 98.96
CA GLY A 406 -59.76 -4.35 98.62
C GLY A 406 -60.50 -4.62 97.31
N ARG A 407 -60.59 -3.64 96.41
CA ARG A 407 -61.22 -3.79 95.09
C ARG A 407 -60.19 -4.08 94.02
N VAL A 408 -60.55 -4.97 93.09
CA VAL A 408 -59.63 -5.44 92.04
C VAL A 408 -59.35 -4.33 91.02
N THR A 409 -58.10 -3.85 90.95
CA THR A 409 -57.64 -2.84 89.99
C THR A 409 -56.89 -3.45 88.80
N PHE A 410 -56.37 -4.66 88.98
CA PHE A 410 -55.79 -5.47 87.92
C PHE A 410 -55.99 -6.94 88.22
N VAL A 411 -56.28 -7.73 87.20
CA VAL A 411 -56.24 -9.18 87.25
C VAL A 411 -55.74 -9.67 85.91
N ASN A 412 -54.77 -10.57 85.91
CA ASN A 412 -54.31 -11.14 84.66
C ASN A 412 -55.23 -12.30 84.23
N PRO A 413 -55.30 -12.60 82.93
CA PRO A 413 -56.13 -13.70 82.42
C PRO A 413 -55.78 -15.05 83.06
N ALA A 414 -54.50 -15.28 83.41
CA ALA A 414 -54.05 -16.53 84.00
C ALA A 414 -54.75 -16.85 85.33
N LEU A 415 -55.04 -15.85 86.17
CA LEU A 415 -55.80 -16.06 87.42
C LEU A 415 -57.30 -16.29 87.18
N LEU A 416 -57.88 -15.64 86.17
CA LEU A 416 -59.30 -15.86 85.85
C LEU A 416 -59.53 -17.26 85.28
N HIS A 417 -58.62 -17.75 84.44
CA HIS A 417 -58.63 -19.14 83.98
C HIS A 417 -58.42 -20.13 85.12
N LEU A 418 -57.46 -19.86 86.02
CA LEU A 418 -57.21 -20.71 87.17
C LEU A 418 -58.44 -20.81 88.09
N LEU A 419 -59.24 -19.74 88.18
CA LEU A 419 -60.49 -19.69 88.93
C LEU A 419 -61.73 -20.18 88.14
N GLY A 420 -61.55 -20.69 86.91
CA GLY A 420 -62.63 -21.20 86.07
C GLY A 420 -63.59 -20.13 85.53
N ARG A 421 -63.15 -18.86 85.48
CA ARG A 421 -64.00 -17.68 85.19
C ARG A 421 -63.85 -17.09 83.78
N GLY A 422 -63.13 -17.75 82.86
CA GLY A 422 -62.93 -17.27 81.49
C GLY A 422 -62.14 -15.96 81.41
N ASP A 423 -62.15 -15.29 80.24
CA ASP A 423 -61.24 -14.16 79.93
C ASP A 423 -61.79 -12.75 80.19
N ASP A 424 -63.00 -12.61 80.73
CA ASP A 424 -63.64 -11.29 80.85
C ASP A 424 -63.18 -10.53 82.11
N TYR A 425 -61.92 -10.11 82.11
CA TYR A 425 -61.33 -9.33 83.21
C TYR A 425 -62.08 -8.02 83.48
N LYS A 426 -62.74 -7.42 82.48
CA LYS A 426 -63.48 -6.17 82.64
C LYS A 426 -64.70 -6.31 83.54
N ALA A 427 -65.32 -7.49 83.58
CA ALA A 427 -66.44 -7.79 84.49
C ALA A 427 -66.01 -7.88 85.97
N VAL A 428 -64.71 -7.90 86.24
CA VAL A 428 -64.11 -8.19 87.54
C VAL A 428 -63.42 -6.96 88.14
N LEU A 429 -62.93 -6.06 87.29
CA LEU A 429 -62.32 -4.78 87.71
C LEU A 429 -63.32 -3.92 88.50
N GLY A 430 -62.87 -3.37 89.62
CA GLY A 430 -63.65 -2.51 90.54
C GLY A 430 -64.53 -3.25 91.54
N ARG A 431 -64.68 -4.58 91.43
CA ARG A 431 -65.41 -5.40 92.41
C ARG A 431 -64.55 -5.75 93.63
N PRO A 432 -65.14 -5.98 94.82
CA PRO A 432 -64.39 -6.44 95.98
C PRO A 432 -63.71 -7.80 95.72
N ALA A 433 -62.42 -7.92 96.04
CA ALA A 433 -61.64 -9.14 95.82
C ALA A 433 -62.26 -10.38 96.50
N ALA A 434 -62.93 -10.19 97.65
CA ALA A 434 -63.66 -11.24 98.36
C ALA A 434 -64.82 -11.84 97.55
N GLU A 435 -65.46 -11.06 96.68
CA GLU A 435 -66.54 -11.53 95.82
C GLU A 435 -65.99 -12.24 94.57
N VAL A 436 -64.84 -11.77 94.09
CA VAL A 436 -64.14 -12.31 92.93
C VAL A 436 -63.55 -13.68 93.25
N LEU A 437 -62.94 -13.81 94.43
CA LEU A 437 -62.28 -15.02 94.92
C LEU A 437 -63.22 -15.91 95.76
N GLY A 438 -64.51 -15.57 95.88
CA GLY A 438 -65.41 -16.04 96.95
C GLY A 438 -65.62 -17.55 97.16
N ARG A 439 -65.10 -18.42 96.29
CA ARG A 439 -65.05 -19.89 96.51
C ARG A 439 -63.75 -20.37 97.15
N ASN A 440 -62.77 -19.49 97.27
CA ASN A 440 -61.43 -19.71 97.79
C ASN A 440 -61.20 -18.72 98.97
N PRO A 441 -61.84 -18.95 100.13
CA PRO A 441 -61.82 -18.01 101.25
C PRO A 441 -60.42 -17.79 101.82
N GLU A 442 -59.53 -18.78 101.69
CA GLU A 442 -58.15 -18.70 102.14
C GLU A 442 -57.36 -17.63 101.37
N LEU A 443 -57.53 -17.53 100.04
CA LEU A 443 -56.87 -16.50 99.21
C LEU A 443 -57.35 -15.09 99.59
N THR A 444 -58.65 -14.95 99.88
CA THR A 444 -59.26 -13.68 100.30
C THR A 444 -58.71 -13.25 101.67
N SER A 445 -58.58 -14.21 102.60
CA SER A 445 -58.02 -13.99 103.93
C SER A 445 -56.56 -13.51 103.87
N GLN A 446 -55.75 -14.10 102.98
CA GLN A 446 -54.35 -13.68 102.81
C GLN A 446 -54.24 -12.25 102.26
N LEU A 447 -55.02 -11.91 101.23
CA LEU A 447 -55.00 -10.57 100.63
C LEU A 447 -55.54 -9.48 101.58
N THR A 448 -56.62 -9.78 102.30
CA THR A 448 -57.19 -8.85 103.30
C THR A 448 -56.24 -8.66 104.49
N GLY A 449 -55.58 -9.74 104.92
CA GLY A 449 -54.56 -9.70 105.95
C GLY A 449 -53.39 -8.79 105.58
N CYS A 450 -52.83 -8.95 104.38
CA CYS A 450 -51.74 -8.14 103.83
C CYS A 450 -52.07 -6.62 103.79
N LEU A 451 -53.32 -6.25 103.47
CA LEU A 451 -53.77 -4.85 103.48
C LEU A 451 -53.90 -4.27 104.89
N THR A 452 -54.21 -5.11 105.89
CA THR A 452 -54.48 -4.67 107.27
C THR A 452 -53.20 -4.52 108.08
N ASP A 453 -52.29 -5.51 108.00
CA ASP A 453 -51.04 -5.54 108.78
C ASP A 453 -49.82 -4.99 108.01
N ARG A 454 -49.99 -4.70 106.70
CA ARG A 454 -48.94 -4.21 105.78
C ARG A 454 -47.72 -5.12 105.69
N ALA A 455 -47.87 -6.42 105.97
CA ALA A 455 -46.80 -7.41 105.92
C ALA A 455 -46.93 -8.32 104.69
N CYS A 456 -45.79 -8.68 104.09
CA CYS A 456 -45.75 -9.69 103.05
C CYS A 456 -46.07 -11.08 103.62
N ARG A 457 -46.91 -11.84 102.93
CA ARG A 457 -47.24 -13.23 103.28
C ARG A 457 -46.91 -14.12 102.09
N LEU A 458 -45.85 -14.91 102.22
CA LEU A 458 -45.25 -15.68 101.13
C LEU A 458 -45.29 -17.18 101.44
N GLY A 459 -45.40 -18.00 100.39
CA GLY A 459 -45.32 -19.46 100.47
C GLY A 459 -46.54 -20.13 101.09
N VAL A 460 -47.71 -19.48 101.07
CA VAL A 460 -48.93 -20.06 101.63
C VAL A 460 -49.50 -21.04 100.61
N GLU A 461 -49.38 -22.33 100.91
CA GLU A 461 -49.94 -23.40 100.09
C GLU A 461 -51.40 -23.62 100.45
N THR A 462 -52.24 -23.68 99.43
CA THR A 462 -53.66 -23.95 99.59
C THR A 462 -54.21 -24.64 98.36
N LEU A 463 -55.43 -25.15 98.49
CA LEU A 463 -56.14 -25.79 97.39
C LEU A 463 -57.03 -24.75 96.75
N LEU A 464 -56.89 -24.59 95.43
CA LEU A 464 -57.71 -23.68 94.65
C LEU A 464 -58.74 -24.49 93.85
N SER A 465 -60.00 -24.14 94.06
CA SER A 465 -61.13 -24.67 93.28
C SER A 465 -61.48 -23.69 92.16
N ASP A 466 -61.60 -24.24 90.95
CA ASP A 466 -62.09 -23.55 89.76
C ASP A 466 -63.63 -23.64 89.61
N GLY A 467 -64.31 -24.24 90.58
CA GLY A 467 -65.75 -24.45 90.57
C GLY A 467 -66.22 -25.83 90.11
N THR A 468 -65.28 -26.76 89.83
CA THR A 468 -65.52 -28.20 89.66
C THR A 468 -65.01 -28.99 90.89
N ASP A 469 -65.25 -30.31 90.96
CA ASP A 469 -64.76 -31.19 92.06
C ASP A 469 -63.23 -31.39 92.03
N ASP A 470 -62.51 -30.83 91.06
CA ASP A 470 -61.06 -30.93 90.92
C ASP A 470 -60.34 -29.80 91.69
N LEU A 471 -59.41 -30.17 92.57
CA LEU A 471 -58.65 -29.22 93.39
C LEU A 471 -57.23 -29.09 92.85
N ARG A 472 -56.83 -27.87 92.48
CA ARG A 472 -55.47 -27.58 92.00
C ARG A 472 -54.58 -27.17 93.17
N HIS A 473 -53.38 -27.75 93.21
CA HIS A 473 -52.35 -27.32 94.16
C HIS A 473 -51.75 -25.99 93.71
N VAL A 474 -51.92 -24.97 94.54
CA VAL A 474 -51.39 -23.65 94.23
C VAL A 474 -50.62 -23.09 95.41
N ARG A 475 -49.58 -22.32 95.08
CA ARG A 475 -48.85 -21.51 96.06
C ARG A 475 -49.25 -20.06 95.90
N VAL A 476 -49.57 -19.39 97.01
CA VAL A 476 -50.04 -17.99 97.05
C VAL A 476 -49.04 -17.10 97.78
N ASP A 477 -48.64 -16.02 97.13
CA ASP A 477 -47.74 -14.99 97.64
C ASP A 477 -48.47 -13.62 97.60
N THR A 478 -48.54 -12.90 98.72
CA THR A 478 -49.18 -11.56 98.82
C THR A 478 -48.25 -10.49 99.38
N ALA A 479 -48.26 -9.28 98.81
CA ALA A 479 -47.39 -8.16 99.19
C ALA A 479 -48.07 -6.78 99.01
N PRO A 480 -47.79 -5.78 99.87
CA PRO A 480 -48.31 -4.41 99.72
C PRO A 480 -47.62 -3.64 98.58
N LEU A 481 -48.34 -2.71 97.94
CA LEU A 481 -47.84 -1.82 96.88
C LEU A 481 -47.76 -0.37 97.37
N TYR A 482 -46.70 0.34 96.98
CA TYR A 482 -46.45 1.75 97.33
C TYR A 482 -46.30 2.63 96.08
N ASP A 483 -46.64 3.92 96.18
CA ASP A 483 -46.31 4.93 95.16
C ASP A 483 -44.85 5.43 95.30
N LEU A 484 -44.46 6.38 94.43
CA LEU A 484 -43.10 6.95 94.41
C LEU A 484 -42.77 7.81 95.65
N ASP A 485 -43.75 8.09 96.52
CA ASP A 485 -43.64 8.88 97.75
C ASP A 485 -43.87 8.00 99.01
N GLU A 486 -43.78 6.67 98.88
CA GLU A 486 -43.96 5.64 99.93
C GLU A 486 -45.37 5.54 100.55
N GLY A 487 -46.40 6.06 99.89
CA GLY A 487 -47.81 5.88 100.27
C GLY A 487 -48.35 4.51 99.87
N LEU A 488 -49.07 3.81 100.78
CA LEU A 488 -49.69 2.51 100.46
C LEU A 488 -50.84 2.70 99.45
N ILE A 489 -50.73 2.06 98.29
CA ILE A 489 -51.69 2.18 97.18
C ILE A 489 -52.47 0.89 96.89
N GLY A 490 -52.11 -0.25 97.51
CA GLY A 490 -52.85 -1.49 97.34
C GLY A 490 -52.11 -2.74 97.80
N ALA A 491 -52.59 -3.91 97.39
CA ALA A 491 -51.93 -5.20 97.60
C ALA A 491 -51.92 -6.03 96.32
N PHE A 492 -50.80 -6.73 96.11
CA PHE A 492 -50.54 -7.65 95.02
C PHE A 492 -50.63 -9.09 95.54
N ALA A 493 -51.37 -9.96 94.84
CA ALA A 493 -51.43 -11.39 95.08
C ALA A 493 -50.98 -12.15 93.82
N LEU A 494 -50.12 -13.15 94.02
CA LEU A 494 -49.57 -14.04 93.01
C LEU A 494 -49.92 -15.48 93.38
N VAL A 495 -50.34 -16.27 92.40
CA VAL A 495 -50.75 -17.67 92.52
C VAL A 495 -50.00 -18.46 91.44
N VAL A 496 -49.35 -19.56 91.79
CA VAL A 496 -48.52 -20.35 90.85
C VAL A 496 -49.13 -21.74 90.64
N ASP A 497 -49.44 -22.07 89.38
CA ASP A 497 -49.82 -23.41 88.89
C ASP A 497 -48.57 -24.11 88.33
N LEU A 498 -48.32 -25.36 88.71
CA LEU A 498 -47.06 -26.07 88.48
C LEU A 498 -47.12 -27.14 87.36
N THR A 499 -48.05 -27.05 86.40
CA THR A 499 -48.41 -28.25 85.60
C THR A 499 -47.72 -28.46 84.23
N ASP A 500 -47.39 -27.48 83.37
CA ASP A 500 -46.77 -27.82 82.03
C ASP A 500 -45.87 -26.74 81.36
N VAL A 501 -44.61 -27.11 81.05
CA VAL A 501 -43.49 -26.25 80.59
C VAL A 501 -42.93 -26.69 79.22
N LYS A 502 -43.69 -26.72 78.11
CA LYS A 502 -43.09 -27.06 76.79
C LYS A 502 -43.70 -26.34 75.58
N SER A 503 -42.96 -25.34 75.08
CA SER A 503 -43.10 -24.69 73.78
C SER A 503 -42.32 -25.43 72.67
N THR A 504 -42.94 -25.75 71.53
CA THR A 504 -42.23 -26.13 70.28
C THR A 504 -43.06 -25.78 69.04
N GLU A 505 -43.00 -24.53 68.53
CA GLU A 505 -43.78 -24.21 67.31
C GLU A 505 -43.20 -23.14 66.33
N ALA A 506 -41.93 -22.73 66.45
CA ALA A 506 -41.40 -21.59 65.65
C ALA A 506 -40.42 -21.92 64.49
N LEU A 507 -40.36 -23.15 63.94
CA LEU A 507 -39.27 -23.55 63.00
C LEU A 507 -39.65 -23.62 61.50
N VAL A 508 -40.93 -23.68 61.13
CA VAL A 508 -41.31 -24.08 59.75
C VAL A 508 -41.36 -22.91 58.75
N VAL A 509 -41.59 -21.67 59.19
CA VAL A 509 -41.81 -20.53 58.27
C VAL A 509 -40.53 -20.02 57.59
N SER A 510 -39.35 -20.17 58.20
CA SER A 510 -38.09 -19.63 57.65
C SER A 510 -37.51 -20.43 56.47
N ARG A 511 -37.95 -21.67 56.23
CA ARG A 511 -37.31 -22.57 55.24
C ARG A 511 -37.78 -22.31 53.79
N ASN A 512 -39.02 -21.88 53.59
CA ASN A 512 -39.60 -21.74 52.25
C ASN A 512 -39.12 -20.48 51.49
N GLU A 513 -38.79 -19.39 52.17
CA GLU A 513 -38.38 -18.14 51.49
C GLU A 513 -36.95 -18.19 50.90
N THR A 514 -36.11 -19.09 51.42
CA THR A 514 -34.76 -19.31 50.88
C THR A 514 -34.79 -20.13 49.59
N LEU A 515 -35.66 -21.13 49.50
CA LEU A 515 -35.83 -21.96 48.30
C LEU A 515 -36.31 -21.12 47.09
N ARG A 516 -37.25 -20.20 47.31
CA ARG A 516 -37.77 -19.32 46.26
C ARG A 516 -36.71 -18.40 45.65
N ARG A 517 -35.78 -17.88 46.46
CA ARG A 517 -34.69 -17.02 45.98
C ARG A 517 -33.65 -17.78 45.16
N ALA A 518 -33.30 -19.00 45.58
CA ALA A 518 -32.36 -19.85 44.85
C ALA A 518 -32.92 -20.24 43.46
N ALA A 519 -34.21 -20.55 43.39
CA ALA A 519 -34.90 -20.87 42.12
C ALA A 519 -34.81 -19.72 41.10
N LEU A 520 -35.09 -18.47 41.52
CA LEU A 520 -35.01 -17.31 40.62
C LEU A 520 -33.59 -17.03 40.11
N GLN A 521 -32.56 -17.25 40.93
CA GLN A 521 -31.17 -17.09 40.51
C GLN A 521 -30.73 -18.18 39.53
N ALA A 522 -31.15 -19.43 39.75
CA ALA A 522 -30.85 -20.52 38.84
C ALA A 522 -31.53 -20.34 37.48
N GLU A 523 -32.74 -19.76 37.43
CA GLU A 523 -33.48 -19.48 36.19
C GLU A 523 -32.75 -18.44 35.32
N ASP A 524 -32.20 -17.40 35.95
CA ASP A 524 -31.43 -16.36 35.27
C ASP A 524 -30.11 -16.90 34.70
N ILE A 525 -29.40 -17.73 35.47
CA ILE A 525 -28.17 -18.40 35.02
C ILE A 525 -28.46 -19.32 33.83
N ALA A 526 -29.51 -20.14 33.91
CA ALA A 526 -29.89 -21.06 32.84
C ALA A 526 -30.21 -20.32 31.53
N ARG A 527 -30.97 -19.21 31.59
CA ARG A 527 -31.23 -18.35 30.42
C ARG A 527 -29.95 -17.75 29.82
N HIS A 528 -29.03 -17.29 30.67
CA HIS A 528 -27.74 -16.76 30.20
C HIS A 528 -26.87 -17.82 29.53
N VAL A 529 -26.87 -19.05 30.04
CA VAL A 529 -26.13 -20.19 29.46
C VAL A 529 -26.72 -20.55 28.09
N ALA A 530 -28.04 -20.68 27.97
CA ALA A 530 -28.71 -20.98 26.70
C ALA A 530 -28.41 -19.94 25.61
N SER A 531 -28.56 -18.64 25.93
CA SER A 531 -28.29 -17.56 24.98
C SER A 531 -26.82 -17.49 24.55
N ARG A 532 -25.87 -17.76 25.46
CA ARG A 532 -24.43 -17.80 25.11
C ARG A 532 -24.07 -19.03 24.29
N ALA A 533 -24.71 -20.17 24.54
CA ALA A 533 -24.53 -21.38 23.74
C ALA A 533 -24.98 -21.16 22.29
N GLU A 534 -26.14 -20.53 22.07
CA GLU A 534 -26.60 -20.18 20.72
C GLU A 534 -25.62 -19.26 19.97
N ALA A 535 -25.13 -18.21 20.65
CA ALA A 535 -24.14 -17.30 20.08
C ALA A 535 -22.80 -18.01 19.77
N LEU A 536 -22.39 -18.97 20.60
CA LEU A 536 -21.19 -19.77 20.37
C LEU A 536 -21.37 -20.75 19.21
N SER A 537 -22.55 -21.37 19.08
CA SER A 537 -22.88 -22.25 17.96
C SER A 537 -22.71 -21.55 16.61
N GLY A 538 -23.22 -20.32 16.47
CA GLY A 538 -23.03 -19.52 15.25
C GLY A 538 -21.55 -19.23 14.93
N ARG A 539 -20.70 -19.06 15.96
CA ARG A 539 -19.25 -18.87 15.77
C ARG A 539 -18.54 -20.16 15.37
N VAL A 540 -18.93 -21.29 15.95
CA VAL A 540 -18.37 -22.61 15.62
C VAL A 540 -18.63 -22.94 14.14
N VAL A 541 -19.86 -22.72 13.67
CA VAL A 541 -20.23 -22.90 12.26
C VAL A 541 -19.40 -22.00 11.35
N ALA A 542 -19.22 -20.73 11.70
CA ALA A 542 -18.41 -19.81 10.90
C ALA A 542 -16.92 -20.21 10.81
N VAL A 543 -16.35 -20.76 11.89
CA VAL A 543 -14.96 -21.25 11.87
C VAL A 543 -14.84 -22.53 11.04
N SER A 544 -15.80 -23.46 11.16
CA SER A 544 -15.85 -24.67 10.33
C SER A 544 -15.95 -24.35 8.83
N ASP A 545 -16.84 -23.44 8.44
CA ASP A 545 -16.98 -22.97 7.06
C ASP A 545 -15.72 -22.25 6.54
N GLY A 546 -15.07 -21.46 7.41
CA GLY A 546 -13.78 -20.85 7.14
C GLY A 546 -12.68 -21.88 6.89
N ALA A 547 -12.60 -22.94 7.69
CA ALA A 547 -11.64 -24.02 7.53
C ALA A 547 -11.88 -24.81 6.22
N MET A 548 -13.13 -25.10 5.88
CA MET A 548 -13.48 -25.73 4.60
C MET A 548 -13.11 -24.85 3.39
N THR A 549 -13.36 -23.54 3.48
CA THR A 549 -12.96 -22.57 2.46
C THR A 549 -11.44 -22.52 2.31
N GLN A 550 -10.71 -22.58 3.42
CA GLN A 550 -9.25 -22.64 3.42
C GLN A 550 -8.74 -23.89 2.70
N THR A 551 -9.32 -25.07 2.96
CA THR A 551 -8.97 -26.31 2.24
C THR A 551 -9.18 -26.17 0.73
N ALA A 552 -10.28 -25.55 0.30
CA ALA A 552 -10.54 -25.31 -1.13
C ALA A 552 -9.48 -24.39 -1.78
N GLN A 553 -9.09 -23.31 -1.09
CA GLN A 553 -8.03 -22.41 -1.56
C GLN A 553 -6.65 -23.09 -1.62
N LEU A 554 -6.36 -24.00 -0.69
CA LEU A 554 -5.11 -24.77 -0.70
C LEU A 554 -5.05 -25.72 -1.89
N GLN A 555 -6.16 -26.35 -2.28
CA GLN A 555 -6.20 -27.19 -3.49
C GLN A 555 -5.92 -26.38 -4.76
N GLU A 556 -6.46 -25.16 -4.87
CA GLU A 556 -6.13 -24.24 -5.97
C GLU A 556 -4.64 -23.87 -5.95
N THR A 557 -4.09 -23.62 -4.77
CA THR A 557 -2.66 -23.31 -4.58
C THR A 557 -1.76 -24.47 -5.00
N VAL A 558 -2.12 -25.71 -4.68
CA VAL A 558 -1.40 -26.92 -5.14
C VAL A 558 -1.41 -27.01 -6.67
N GLY A 559 -2.55 -26.72 -7.30
CA GLY A 559 -2.65 -26.66 -8.77
C GLY A 559 -1.73 -25.60 -9.38
N ALA A 560 -1.67 -24.42 -8.78
CA ALA A 560 -0.77 -23.34 -9.21
C ALA A 560 0.72 -23.73 -9.06
N ILE A 561 1.10 -24.36 -7.94
CA ILE A 561 2.47 -24.85 -7.71
C ILE A 561 2.86 -25.92 -8.75
N ALA A 562 1.97 -26.84 -9.06
CA ALA A 562 2.21 -27.85 -10.10
C ALA A 562 2.44 -27.20 -11.47
N GLY A 563 1.63 -26.19 -11.84
CA GLY A 563 1.84 -25.42 -13.08
C GLY A 563 3.17 -24.66 -13.09
N LEU A 564 3.57 -24.09 -11.96
CA LEU A 564 4.86 -23.41 -11.82
C LEU A 564 6.05 -24.38 -11.96
N ASN A 565 5.98 -25.58 -11.40
CA ASN A 565 7.04 -26.58 -11.57
C ASN A 565 7.20 -26.99 -13.04
N GLN A 566 6.10 -27.20 -13.75
CA GLN A 566 6.15 -27.47 -15.20
C GLN A 566 6.77 -26.30 -15.98
N ALA A 567 6.46 -25.05 -15.60
CA ALA A 567 7.06 -23.87 -16.21
C ALA A 567 8.57 -23.79 -15.93
N LEU A 568 9.02 -24.12 -14.72
CA LEU A 568 10.44 -24.14 -14.37
C LEU A 568 11.22 -25.21 -15.13
N ASP A 569 10.65 -26.40 -15.32
CA ASP A 569 11.25 -27.43 -16.16
C ASP A 569 11.38 -26.96 -17.61
N ALA A 570 10.37 -26.26 -18.14
CA ALA A 570 10.43 -25.68 -19.47
C ALA A 570 11.50 -24.56 -19.58
N VAL A 571 11.65 -23.74 -18.54
CA VAL A 571 12.71 -22.72 -18.48
C VAL A 571 14.10 -23.36 -18.44
N ALA A 572 14.29 -24.40 -17.61
CA ALA A 572 15.56 -25.11 -17.53
C ALA A 572 15.93 -25.78 -18.88
N ALA A 573 14.99 -26.48 -19.50
CA ALA A 573 15.19 -27.09 -20.82
C ALA A 573 15.44 -26.04 -21.91
N GLY A 574 14.71 -24.91 -21.87
CA GLY A 574 14.91 -23.79 -22.79
C GLY A 574 16.29 -23.13 -22.62
N ALA A 575 16.76 -23.00 -21.38
CA ALA A 575 18.10 -22.52 -21.07
C ALA A 575 19.18 -23.49 -21.60
N ASP A 576 19.07 -24.80 -21.34
CA ASP A 576 20.01 -25.78 -21.90
C ASP A 576 20.05 -25.71 -23.45
N GLY A 577 18.89 -25.58 -24.10
CA GLY A 577 18.80 -25.41 -25.54
C GLY A 577 19.47 -24.12 -26.04
N ALA A 578 19.26 -23.00 -25.35
CA ALA A 578 19.88 -21.72 -25.69
C ALA A 578 21.40 -21.72 -25.44
N ALA A 579 21.87 -22.38 -24.39
CA ALA A 579 23.30 -22.56 -24.13
C ALA A 579 23.95 -23.40 -25.25
N GLY A 580 23.31 -24.49 -25.67
CA GLY A 580 23.75 -25.29 -26.82
C GLY A 580 23.76 -24.48 -28.12
N GLY A 581 22.77 -23.61 -28.34
CA GLY A 581 22.73 -22.68 -29.48
C GLY A 581 23.89 -21.67 -29.47
N ALA A 582 24.20 -21.11 -28.30
CA ALA A 582 25.34 -20.21 -28.13
C ALA A 582 26.68 -20.92 -28.38
N GLU A 583 26.84 -22.16 -27.90
CA GLU A 583 28.03 -22.98 -28.16
C GLU A 583 28.18 -23.33 -29.65
N ALA A 584 27.08 -23.62 -30.35
CA ALA A 584 27.09 -23.87 -31.79
C ALA A 584 27.47 -22.62 -32.59
N ALA A 585 26.92 -21.46 -32.23
CA ALA A 585 27.26 -20.17 -32.84
C ALA A 585 28.74 -19.81 -32.59
N MET A 586 29.23 -20.05 -31.38
CA MET A 586 30.66 -19.92 -31.04
C MET A 586 31.53 -20.82 -31.93
N GLY A 587 31.12 -22.08 -32.14
CA GLY A 587 31.80 -23.01 -33.04
C GLY A 587 31.87 -22.50 -34.48
N GLN A 588 30.75 -21.99 -35.02
CA GLN A 588 30.71 -21.38 -36.35
C GLN A 588 31.58 -20.13 -36.45
N ALA A 589 31.58 -19.27 -35.44
CA ALA A 589 32.43 -18.08 -35.41
C ALA A 589 33.93 -18.43 -35.35
N LYS A 590 34.31 -19.47 -34.57
CA LYS A 590 35.68 -20.00 -34.53
C LYS A 590 36.11 -20.55 -35.90
N ALA A 591 35.27 -21.35 -36.55
CA ALA A 591 35.53 -21.85 -37.91
C ALA A 591 35.63 -20.71 -38.94
N GLY A 592 34.75 -19.70 -38.83
CA GLY A 592 34.82 -18.49 -39.65
C GLY A 592 36.13 -17.73 -39.45
N ARG A 593 36.62 -17.65 -38.21
CA ARG A 593 37.89 -16.99 -37.89
C ARG A 593 39.08 -17.72 -38.53
N GLU A 594 39.10 -19.06 -38.47
CA GLU A 594 40.13 -19.86 -39.15
C GLU A 594 40.12 -19.64 -40.67
N ALA A 595 38.93 -19.58 -41.29
CA ALA A 595 38.81 -19.29 -42.73
C ALA A 595 39.32 -17.88 -43.08
N VAL A 596 39.04 -16.88 -42.24
CA VAL A 596 39.58 -15.52 -42.39
C VAL A 596 41.10 -15.50 -42.22
N GLU A 597 41.68 -16.25 -41.29
CA GLU A 597 43.13 -16.38 -41.12
C GLU A 597 43.80 -17.07 -42.33
N GLN A 598 43.15 -18.07 -42.93
CA GLN A 598 43.62 -18.66 -44.20
C GLN A 598 43.57 -17.65 -45.35
N THR A 599 42.51 -16.85 -45.41
CA THR A 599 42.34 -15.80 -46.42
C THR A 599 43.41 -14.71 -46.27
N ALA A 600 43.72 -14.30 -45.03
CA ALA A 600 44.80 -13.35 -44.73
C ALA A 600 46.16 -13.82 -45.25
N ARG A 601 46.46 -15.12 -45.07
CA ARG A 601 47.68 -15.74 -45.61
C ARG A 601 47.72 -15.71 -47.13
N ALA A 602 46.62 -16.07 -47.79
CA ALA A 602 46.52 -16.02 -49.24
C ALA A 602 46.70 -14.59 -49.80
N ILE A 603 46.08 -13.58 -49.17
CA ILE A 603 46.24 -12.17 -49.54
C ILE A 603 47.69 -11.71 -49.37
N SER A 604 48.35 -12.12 -48.28
CA SER A 604 49.76 -11.80 -48.05
C SER A 604 50.66 -12.39 -49.14
N GLN A 605 50.37 -13.62 -49.59
CA GLN A 605 51.09 -14.25 -50.69
C GLN A 605 50.85 -13.52 -52.04
N VAL A 606 49.62 -13.09 -52.32
CA VAL A 606 49.31 -12.30 -53.53
C VAL A 606 49.99 -10.93 -53.49
N ARG A 607 50.11 -10.31 -52.31
CA ARG A 607 50.86 -9.05 -52.13
C ARG A 607 52.33 -9.23 -52.52
N GLU A 608 52.96 -10.32 -52.08
CA GLU A 608 54.34 -10.65 -52.40
C GLU A 608 54.54 -10.87 -53.91
N LEU A 609 53.71 -11.72 -54.54
CA LEU A 609 53.73 -11.93 -56.00
C LEU A 609 53.52 -10.64 -56.80
N SER A 610 52.65 -9.75 -56.33
CA SER A 610 52.41 -8.46 -57.00
C SER A 610 53.64 -7.55 -56.92
N GLY A 611 54.38 -7.61 -55.80
CA GLY A 611 55.66 -6.92 -55.64
C GLY A 611 56.74 -7.46 -56.57
N GLU A 612 56.87 -8.79 -56.66
CA GLU A 612 57.81 -9.45 -57.57
C GLU A 612 57.51 -9.17 -59.05
N LEU A 613 56.22 -9.18 -59.43
CA LEU A 613 55.79 -8.85 -60.79
C LEU A 613 56.17 -7.43 -61.16
N ARG A 614 55.94 -6.46 -60.25
CA ARG A 614 56.33 -5.07 -60.46
C ARG A 614 57.84 -4.92 -60.67
N ALA A 615 58.64 -5.54 -59.79
CA ALA A 615 60.10 -5.52 -59.94
C ALA A 615 60.57 -6.16 -61.27
N SER A 616 59.88 -7.21 -61.73
CA SER A 616 60.16 -7.85 -63.02
C SER A 616 59.80 -6.97 -64.22
N MET A 617 58.70 -6.21 -64.12
CA MET A 617 58.31 -5.24 -65.16
C MET A 617 59.32 -4.08 -65.24
N ASP A 618 59.74 -3.54 -64.10
CA ASP A 618 60.77 -2.49 -64.05
C ASP A 618 62.07 -2.96 -64.73
N ALA A 619 62.54 -4.17 -64.38
CA ALA A 619 63.74 -4.76 -64.98
C ALA A 619 63.60 -5.05 -66.49
N LEU A 620 62.42 -5.43 -66.96
CA LEU A 620 62.14 -5.65 -68.39
C LEU A 620 62.10 -4.32 -69.15
N GLY A 621 61.53 -3.27 -68.54
CA GLY A 621 61.53 -1.90 -69.06
C GLY A 621 62.95 -1.39 -69.28
N ASP A 622 63.82 -1.53 -68.28
CA ASP A 622 65.24 -1.15 -68.37
C ASP A 622 65.97 -1.87 -69.51
N ARG A 623 65.74 -3.18 -69.67
CA ARG A 623 66.34 -3.97 -70.76
C ARG A 623 65.83 -3.54 -72.13
N ALA A 624 64.52 -3.32 -72.27
CA ALA A 624 63.93 -2.85 -73.52
C ALA A 624 64.43 -1.45 -73.90
N ALA A 625 64.57 -0.55 -72.92
CA ALA A 625 65.15 0.78 -73.12
C ALA A 625 66.61 0.70 -73.58
N SER A 626 67.42 -0.18 -72.97
CA SER A 626 68.80 -0.42 -73.38
C SER A 626 68.89 -0.95 -74.82
N ILE A 627 67.98 -1.84 -75.25
CA ILE A 627 67.91 -2.31 -76.64
C ILE A 627 67.54 -1.14 -77.57
N GLY A 628 66.58 -0.31 -77.18
CA GLY A 628 66.23 0.90 -77.94
C GLY A 628 67.43 1.81 -78.19
N GLY A 629 68.30 2.00 -77.17
CA GLY A 629 69.56 2.73 -77.31
C GLY A 629 70.52 2.09 -78.31
N ILE A 630 70.70 0.76 -78.27
CA ILE A 630 71.56 0.04 -79.22
C ILE A 630 71.02 0.18 -80.66
N ILE A 631 69.71 0.06 -80.85
CA ILE A 631 69.08 0.19 -82.17
C ILE A 631 69.25 1.60 -82.73
N SER A 632 69.18 2.64 -81.89
CA SER A 632 69.49 4.01 -82.30
C SER A 632 70.91 4.13 -82.85
N VAL A 633 71.90 3.59 -82.12
CA VAL A 633 73.31 3.59 -82.56
C VAL A 633 73.50 2.84 -83.88
N ILE A 634 72.83 1.70 -84.07
CA ILE A 634 72.91 0.94 -85.33
C ILE A 634 72.27 1.74 -86.47
N SER A 635 71.16 2.44 -86.22
CA SER A 635 70.53 3.32 -87.21
C SER A 635 71.47 4.45 -87.63
N ASP A 636 72.14 5.08 -86.66
CA ASP A 636 73.14 6.12 -86.91
C ASP A 636 74.34 5.61 -87.71
N ILE A 637 74.83 4.39 -87.40
CA ILE A 637 75.91 3.74 -88.15
C ILE A 637 75.46 3.43 -89.57
N ALA A 638 74.23 2.94 -89.76
CA ALA A 638 73.69 2.64 -91.09
C ALA A 638 73.56 3.92 -91.92
N ASP A 639 73.10 5.03 -91.33
CA ASP A 639 73.00 6.33 -92.01
C ASP A 639 74.39 6.90 -92.37
N GLN A 640 75.37 6.79 -91.47
CA GLN A 640 76.78 7.12 -91.78
C GLN A 640 77.35 6.25 -92.90
N THR A 641 77.04 4.95 -92.89
CA THR A 641 77.50 4.00 -93.92
C THR A 641 76.86 4.33 -95.27
N ASN A 642 75.59 4.73 -95.29
CA ASN A 642 74.88 5.21 -96.47
C ASN A 642 75.55 6.46 -97.06
N LEU A 643 75.93 7.43 -96.21
CA LEU A 643 76.67 8.63 -96.62
C LEU A 643 78.08 8.32 -97.14
N LEU A 644 78.80 7.41 -96.49
CA LEU A 644 80.13 6.96 -96.95
C LEU A 644 80.04 6.24 -98.30
N ALA A 645 79.05 5.38 -98.47
CA ALA A 645 78.78 4.68 -99.72
C ALA A 645 78.43 5.65 -100.86
N LEU A 646 77.64 6.69 -100.57
CA LEU A 646 77.35 7.75 -101.53
C LEU A 646 78.62 8.51 -101.95
N ASN A 647 79.47 8.90 -101.00
CA ASN A 647 80.74 9.56 -101.29
C ASN A 647 81.67 8.67 -102.12
N ALA A 648 81.72 7.36 -101.81
CA ALA A 648 82.49 6.39 -102.58
C ALA A 648 81.95 6.21 -104.01
N ALA A 649 80.62 6.21 -104.19
CA ALA A 649 79.99 6.13 -105.51
C ALA A 649 80.29 7.38 -106.36
N ILE A 650 80.30 8.57 -105.75
CA ILE A 650 80.69 9.83 -106.40
C ILE A 650 82.14 9.76 -106.85
N GLU A 651 83.07 9.32 -106.00
CA GLU A 651 84.49 9.28 -106.33
C GLU A 651 84.80 8.18 -107.36
N ALA A 652 84.08 7.06 -107.32
CA ALA A 652 84.14 6.01 -108.34
C ALA A 652 83.64 6.49 -109.71
N ALA A 653 82.57 7.30 -109.75
CA ALA A 653 82.12 7.94 -110.98
C ALA A 653 83.16 8.96 -111.52
N ARG A 654 83.86 9.64 -110.61
CA ARG A 654 84.92 10.60 -110.92
C ARG A 654 86.17 9.96 -111.54
N ALA A 655 86.47 8.71 -111.17
CA ALA A 655 87.59 7.93 -111.70
C ALA A 655 87.32 7.29 -113.09
N GLY A 656 86.13 7.45 -113.67
CA GLY A 656 85.79 6.96 -115.02
C GLY A 656 85.84 5.42 -115.15
N GLU A 657 86.37 4.91 -116.28
CA GLU A 657 86.45 3.46 -116.56
C GLU A 657 87.24 2.67 -115.49
N ALA A 658 88.25 3.28 -114.85
CA ALA A 658 89.03 2.64 -113.79
C ALA A 658 88.24 2.47 -112.47
N GLY A 659 87.21 3.28 -112.25
CA GLY A 659 86.38 3.27 -111.04
C GLY A 659 85.15 2.35 -111.12
N ARG A 660 84.89 1.72 -112.27
CA ARG A 660 83.63 0.99 -112.53
C ARG A 660 83.35 -0.14 -111.54
N GLY A 661 84.39 -0.87 -111.13
CA GLY A 661 84.27 -1.91 -110.10
C GLY A 661 83.95 -1.35 -108.70
N PHE A 662 84.55 -0.20 -108.34
CA PHE A 662 84.28 0.48 -107.08
C PHE A 662 82.87 1.08 -107.03
N ALA A 663 82.35 1.58 -108.15
CA ALA A 663 80.99 2.12 -108.24
C ALA A 663 79.93 1.06 -107.91
N VAL A 664 80.10 -0.17 -108.42
CA VAL A 664 79.19 -1.28 -108.12
C VAL A 664 79.23 -1.66 -106.64
N VAL A 665 80.43 -1.73 -106.04
CA VAL A 665 80.57 -2.02 -104.61
C VAL A 665 79.94 -0.93 -103.76
N ALA A 666 80.16 0.35 -104.09
CA ALA A 666 79.59 1.48 -103.37
C ALA A 666 78.06 1.49 -103.39
N ASP A 667 77.43 1.22 -104.55
CA ASP A 667 75.97 1.17 -104.66
C ASP A 667 75.37 -0.05 -103.91
N GLU A 668 76.10 -1.16 -103.84
CA GLU A 668 75.68 -2.33 -103.04
C GLU A 668 75.79 -2.07 -101.53
N VAL A 669 76.84 -1.38 -101.07
CA VAL A 669 76.97 -0.93 -99.67
C VAL A 669 75.87 0.06 -99.33
N ARG A 670 75.52 0.97 -100.26
CA ARG A 670 74.42 1.94 -100.08
C ARG A 670 73.08 1.24 -99.89
N LYS A 671 72.74 0.28 -100.77
CA LYS A 671 71.54 -0.56 -100.62
C LYS A 671 71.52 -1.36 -99.32
N LEU A 672 72.67 -1.87 -98.89
CA LEU A 672 72.78 -2.61 -97.63
C LEU A 672 72.48 -1.68 -96.45
N ALA A 673 73.06 -0.48 -96.44
CA ALA A 673 72.81 0.54 -95.43
C ALA A 673 71.33 0.99 -95.38
N GLU A 674 70.70 1.26 -96.54
CA GLU A 674 69.26 1.56 -96.63
C GLU A 674 68.38 0.43 -96.07
N LYS A 675 68.71 -0.84 -96.38
CA LYS A 675 68.03 -2.01 -95.80
C LYS A 675 68.22 -2.10 -94.29
N THR A 676 69.42 -1.82 -93.78
CA THR A 676 69.71 -1.81 -92.34
C THR A 676 68.94 -0.68 -91.62
N MET A 677 68.81 0.50 -92.23
CA MET A 677 67.98 1.60 -91.70
C MET A 677 66.50 1.23 -91.62
N LEU A 678 65.96 0.59 -92.66
CA LEU A 678 64.58 0.10 -92.67
C LEU A 678 64.36 -0.95 -91.58
N ALA A 679 65.25 -1.95 -91.48
CA ALA A 679 65.15 -2.99 -90.46
C ALA A 679 65.28 -2.42 -89.04
N THR A 680 66.19 -1.47 -88.80
CA THR A 680 66.33 -0.82 -87.48
C THR A 680 65.11 0.02 -87.10
N ARG A 681 64.45 0.70 -88.05
CA ARG A 681 63.17 1.37 -87.80
C ARG A 681 62.08 0.39 -87.37
N GLU A 682 61.99 -0.74 -88.06
CA GLU A 682 61.00 -1.77 -87.74
C GLU A 682 61.23 -2.34 -86.33
N VAL A 683 62.47 -2.68 -86.00
CA VAL A 683 62.85 -3.12 -84.64
C VAL A 683 62.61 -2.03 -83.60
N SER A 684 62.93 -0.76 -83.89
CA SER A 684 62.66 0.37 -83.00
C SER A 684 61.16 0.50 -82.70
N SER A 685 60.30 0.36 -83.71
CA SER A 685 58.84 0.34 -83.52
C SER A 685 58.41 -0.83 -82.63
N SER A 686 58.98 -2.03 -82.80
CA SER A 686 58.69 -3.16 -81.92
C SER A 686 59.14 -2.94 -80.48
N VAL A 687 60.33 -2.35 -80.28
CA VAL A 687 60.84 -2.01 -78.93
C VAL A 687 59.94 -0.98 -78.25
N HIS A 688 59.46 0.04 -78.97
CA HIS A 688 58.49 0.99 -78.42
C HIS A 688 57.16 0.32 -78.05
N ALA A 689 56.66 -0.61 -78.86
CA ALA A 689 55.46 -1.37 -78.51
C ALA A 689 55.66 -2.22 -77.24
N VAL A 690 56.85 -2.82 -77.07
CA VAL A 690 57.20 -3.57 -75.84
C VAL A 690 57.26 -2.64 -74.62
N LEU A 691 57.91 -1.47 -74.73
CA LEU A 691 57.97 -0.50 -73.64
C LEU A 691 56.57 -0.04 -73.21
N ALA A 692 55.69 0.28 -74.16
CA ALA A 692 54.31 0.64 -73.86
C ALA A 692 53.53 -0.50 -73.17
N ALA A 693 53.74 -1.75 -73.58
CA ALA A 693 53.12 -2.91 -72.94
C ALA A 693 53.65 -3.17 -71.52
N VAL A 694 54.93 -2.89 -71.27
CA VAL A 694 55.55 -2.96 -69.93
C VAL A 694 54.94 -1.90 -69.02
N ASP A 695 54.84 -0.64 -69.47
CA ASP A 695 54.23 0.44 -68.69
C ASP A 695 52.77 0.16 -68.33
N ASP A 696 51.96 -0.31 -69.28
CA ASP A 696 50.57 -0.73 -69.02
C ASP A 696 50.49 -1.88 -68.01
N SER A 697 51.39 -2.87 -68.14
CA SER A 697 51.46 -4.01 -67.21
C SER A 697 51.88 -3.58 -65.80
N ALA A 698 52.83 -2.64 -65.68
CA ALA A 698 53.27 -2.08 -64.41
C ALA A 698 52.15 -1.29 -63.72
N ALA A 699 51.39 -0.48 -64.48
CA ALA A 699 50.23 0.24 -63.96
C ALA A 699 49.14 -0.72 -63.44
N LYS A 700 48.84 -1.79 -64.18
CA LYS A 700 47.91 -2.85 -63.73
C LYS A 700 48.40 -3.58 -62.49
N ALA A 701 49.70 -3.88 -62.40
CA ALA A 701 50.30 -4.49 -61.21
C ALA A 701 50.20 -3.56 -59.98
N ALA A 702 50.39 -2.24 -60.16
CA ALA A 702 50.20 -1.26 -59.08
C ALA A 702 48.73 -1.18 -58.62
N GLY A 703 47.78 -1.23 -59.56
CA GLY A 703 46.34 -1.31 -59.25
C GLY A 703 45.98 -2.58 -58.46
N ALA A 704 46.53 -3.73 -58.86
CA ALA A 704 46.35 -4.99 -58.14
C ALA A 704 46.90 -4.92 -56.71
N ALA A 705 48.09 -4.34 -56.52
CA ALA A 705 48.68 -4.15 -55.19
C ALA A 705 47.80 -3.27 -54.26
N ALA A 706 47.19 -2.21 -54.81
CA ALA A 706 46.26 -1.36 -54.06
C ALA A 706 44.99 -2.11 -53.65
N ALA A 707 44.41 -2.91 -54.56
CA ALA A 707 43.25 -3.74 -54.27
C ALA A 707 43.55 -4.80 -53.19
N VAL A 708 44.73 -5.41 -53.22
CA VAL A 708 45.21 -6.36 -52.20
C VAL A 708 45.38 -5.67 -50.84
N ALA A 709 45.87 -4.43 -50.80
CA ALA A 709 45.98 -3.66 -49.56
C ALA A 709 44.60 -3.36 -48.93
N GLN A 710 43.61 -3.03 -49.76
CA GLN A 710 42.23 -2.85 -49.29
C GLN A 710 41.63 -4.17 -48.77
N ALA A 711 41.84 -5.27 -49.48
CA ALA A 711 41.35 -6.59 -49.07
C ALA A 711 41.93 -7.04 -47.72
N ASP A 712 43.21 -6.77 -47.47
CA ASP A 712 43.87 -7.04 -46.18
C ASP A 712 43.19 -6.29 -45.01
N GLY A 713 42.83 -5.02 -45.22
CA GLY A 713 42.10 -4.22 -44.23
C GLY A 713 40.71 -4.80 -43.91
N LEU A 714 39.99 -5.27 -44.92
CA LEU A 714 38.69 -5.93 -44.75
C LEU A 714 38.81 -7.25 -43.99
N VAL A 715 39.80 -8.07 -44.32
CA VAL A 715 40.06 -9.35 -43.64
C VAL A 715 40.41 -9.14 -42.17
N ALA A 716 41.26 -8.15 -41.86
CA ALA A 716 41.57 -7.79 -40.47
C ALA A 716 40.33 -7.30 -39.70
N GLY A 717 39.43 -6.55 -40.36
CA GLY A 717 38.14 -6.14 -39.81
C GLY A 717 37.24 -7.33 -39.49
N SER A 718 37.05 -8.24 -40.44
CA SER A 718 36.26 -9.46 -40.28
C SER A 718 36.78 -10.35 -39.14
N GLY A 719 38.11 -10.47 -39.01
CA GLY A 719 38.74 -11.22 -37.92
C GLY A 719 38.39 -10.67 -36.53
N ARG A 720 38.41 -9.34 -36.36
CA ARG A 720 38.01 -8.70 -35.09
C ARG A 720 36.53 -8.90 -34.78
N THR A 721 35.65 -8.78 -35.78
CA THR A 721 34.21 -9.01 -35.61
C THR A 721 33.93 -10.46 -35.17
N LEU A 722 34.57 -11.43 -35.80
CA LEU A 722 34.42 -12.84 -35.41
C LEU A 722 34.94 -13.12 -34.00
N ALA A 723 36.02 -12.48 -33.57
CA ALA A 723 36.51 -12.57 -32.20
C ALA A 723 35.48 -12.03 -31.20
N ALA A 724 34.87 -10.87 -31.47
CA ALA A 724 33.83 -10.30 -30.62
C ALA A 724 32.56 -11.17 -30.55
N ILE A 725 32.20 -11.84 -31.66
CA ILE A 725 31.09 -12.82 -31.67
C ILE A 725 31.41 -14.00 -30.76
N VAL A 726 32.63 -14.54 -30.81
CA VAL A 726 33.05 -15.65 -29.93
C VAL A 726 32.92 -15.25 -28.46
N GLU A 727 33.43 -14.08 -28.08
CA GLU A 727 33.34 -13.58 -26.70
C GLU A 727 31.88 -13.39 -26.25
N SER A 728 31.06 -12.78 -27.11
CA SER A 728 29.63 -12.59 -26.82
C SER A 728 28.86 -13.90 -26.66
N CYS A 729 29.18 -14.92 -27.48
CA CYS A 729 28.58 -16.25 -27.34
C CYS A 729 29.04 -16.97 -26.07
N GLU A 730 30.29 -16.80 -25.65
CA GLU A 730 30.80 -17.36 -24.38
C GLU A 730 30.08 -16.75 -23.17
N ASP A 731 29.87 -15.42 -23.17
CA ASP A 731 29.12 -14.74 -22.12
C ASP A 731 27.64 -15.14 -22.12
N ALA A 732 27.01 -15.25 -23.29
CA ALA A 732 25.64 -15.73 -23.41
C ALA A 732 25.49 -17.15 -22.86
N ALA A 733 26.39 -18.07 -23.23
CA ALA A 733 26.37 -19.44 -22.73
C ALA A 733 26.56 -19.51 -21.21
N ARG A 734 27.33 -18.59 -20.61
CA ARG A 734 27.51 -18.50 -19.15
C ARG A 734 26.23 -18.03 -18.46
N ALA A 735 25.67 -16.90 -18.91
CA ALA A 735 24.45 -16.33 -18.34
C ALA A 735 23.27 -17.31 -18.41
N VAL A 736 23.14 -18.03 -19.52
CA VAL A 736 22.07 -19.02 -19.70
C VAL A 736 22.23 -20.22 -18.76
N ARG A 737 23.46 -20.68 -18.48
CA ARG A 737 23.69 -21.73 -17.47
C ARG A 737 23.32 -21.27 -16.06
N GLU A 738 23.53 -20.00 -15.73
CA GLU A 738 23.09 -19.43 -14.45
C GLU A 738 21.55 -19.42 -14.34
N ILE A 739 20.84 -19.13 -15.43
CA ILE A 739 19.36 -19.23 -15.48
C ILE A 739 18.91 -20.67 -15.23
N ALA A 740 19.53 -21.66 -15.88
CA ALA A 740 19.21 -23.07 -15.67
C ALA A 740 19.43 -23.51 -14.21
N ALA A 741 20.54 -23.07 -13.60
CA ALA A 741 20.83 -23.34 -12.19
C ALA A 741 19.79 -22.69 -11.27
N SER A 742 19.44 -21.42 -11.51
CA SER A 742 18.44 -20.70 -10.73
C SER A 742 17.05 -21.34 -10.84
N ALA A 743 16.64 -21.78 -12.03
CA ALA A 743 15.38 -22.48 -12.24
C ALA A 743 15.31 -23.77 -11.41
N LYS A 744 16.42 -24.51 -11.34
CA LYS A 744 16.52 -25.73 -10.53
C LYS A 744 16.45 -25.46 -9.02
N THR A 745 17.08 -24.39 -8.55
CA THR A 745 16.95 -23.93 -7.16
C THR A 745 15.51 -23.53 -6.84
N GLN A 746 14.85 -22.81 -7.75
CA GLN A 746 13.46 -22.39 -7.57
C GLN A 746 12.49 -23.59 -7.52
N ALA A 747 12.74 -24.63 -8.33
CA ALA A 747 11.96 -25.87 -8.29
C ALA A 747 12.07 -26.57 -6.93
N THR A 748 13.26 -26.53 -6.31
CA THR A 748 13.46 -27.07 -4.96
C THR A 748 12.69 -26.25 -3.92
N ALA A 749 12.72 -24.91 -4.00
CA ALA A 749 11.96 -24.05 -3.10
C ALA A 749 10.43 -24.26 -3.24
N HIS A 750 9.95 -24.54 -4.46
CA HIS A 750 8.54 -24.85 -4.68
C HIS A 750 8.12 -26.20 -4.08
N ASP A 751 9.01 -27.21 -4.03
CA ASP A 751 8.73 -28.47 -3.31
C ASP A 751 8.55 -28.21 -1.80
N GLU A 752 9.35 -27.30 -1.22
CA GLU A 752 9.19 -26.89 0.18
C GLU A 752 7.87 -26.15 0.43
N ILE A 753 7.49 -25.24 -0.46
CA ILE A 753 6.18 -24.55 -0.40
C ILE A 753 5.04 -25.58 -0.50
N ASN A 754 5.15 -26.55 -1.40
CA ASN A 754 4.15 -27.61 -1.57
C ASN A 754 3.96 -28.38 -0.26
N ARG A 755 5.04 -28.76 0.43
CA ARG A 755 4.97 -29.41 1.75
C ARG A 755 4.31 -28.53 2.82
N ALA A 756 4.61 -27.23 2.83
CA ALA A 756 3.97 -26.29 3.75
C ALA A 756 2.45 -26.19 3.48
N VAL A 757 2.04 -26.14 2.21
CA VAL A 757 0.62 -26.12 1.80
C VAL A 757 -0.10 -27.38 2.26
N TYR A 758 0.50 -28.57 2.11
CA TYR A 758 -0.06 -29.82 2.64
C TYR A 758 -0.24 -29.78 4.16
N SER A 759 0.76 -29.29 4.90
CA SER A 759 0.66 -29.17 6.36
C SER A 759 -0.46 -28.20 6.80
N ILE A 760 -0.63 -27.09 6.09
CA ILE A 760 -1.74 -26.15 6.38
C ILE A 760 -3.09 -26.80 6.07
N GLY A 761 -3.17 -27.64 5.03
CA GLY A 761 -4.38 -28.39 4.68
C GLY A 761 -4.78 -29.38 5.77
N GLU A 762 -3.81 -30.11 6.32
CA GLU A 762 -4.03 -31.03 7.44
C GLU A 762 -4.58 -30.30 8.67
N VAL A 763 -4.00 -29.14 9.01
CA VAL A 763 -4.47 -28.29 10.13
C VAL A 763 -5.88 -27.74 9.88
N ALA A 764 -6.21 -27.37 8.64
CA ALA A 764 -7.54 -26.89 8.29
C ALA A 764 -8.59 -28.02 8.42
N GLU A 765 -8.27 -29.24 7.96
CA GLU A 765 -9.13 -30.41 8.14
C GLU A 765 -9.31 -30.79 9.62
N GLU A 766 -8.24 -30.72 10.42
CA GLU A 766 -8.30 -30.92 11.87
C GLU A 766 -9.19 -29.86 12.54
N THR A 767 -9.01 -28.58 12.17
CA THR A 767 -9.83 -27.47 12.70
C THR A 767 -11.30 -27.66 12.38
N ALA A 768 -11.64 -28.10 11.16
CA ALA A 768 -13.02 -28.38 10.78
C ALA A 768 -13.64 -29.51 11.64
N ARG A 769 -12.85 -30.57 11.92
CA ARG A 769 -13.25 -31.68 12.78
C ARG A 769 -13.47 -31.23 14.23
N ASP A 770 -12.52 -30.48 14.80
CA ASP A 770 -12.62 -29.95 16.16
C ASP A 770 -13.82 -29.02 16.34
N MET A 771 -14.16 -28.24 15.30
CA MET A 771 -15.36 -27.41 15.31
C MET A 771 -16.64 -28.23 15.26
N ASP A 772 -16.67 -29.35 14.54
CA ASP A 772 -17.83 -30.26 14.54
C ASP A 772 -18.06 -30.86 15.94
N GLU A 773 -16.99 -31.28 16.62
CA GLU A 773 -17.06 -31.74 18.01
C GLU A 773 -17.52 -30.62 18.97
N ALA A 774 -16.98 -29.41 18.81
CA ALA A 774 -17.39 -28.25 19.58
C ALA A 774 -18.87 -27.90 19.37
N ALA A 775 -19.40 -28.06 18.15
CA ALA A 775 -20.81 -27.83 17.85
C ALA A 775 -21.71 -28.80 18.64
N GLY A 776 -21.31 -30.08 18.73
CA GLY A 776 -21.97 -31.07 19.56
C GLY A 776 -22.00 -30.67 21.04
N ALA A 777 -20.85 -30.32 21.61
CA ALA A 777 -20.75 -29.90 23.02
C ALA A 777 -21.57 -28.65 23.35
N VAL A 778 -21.64 -27.68 22.42
CA VAL A 778 -22.44 -26.47 22.57
C VAL A 778 -23.94 -26.78 22.51
N SER A 779 -24.35 -27.71 21.65
CA SER A 779 -25.73 -28.19 21.58
C SER A 779 -26.15 -28.87 22.89
N ASP A 780 -25.29 -29.70 23.47
CA ASP A 780 -25.56 -30.35 24.76
C ASP A 780 -25.70 -29.33 25.90
N LEU A 781 -24.85 -28.30 25.91
CA LEU A 781 -24.90 -27.23 26.92
C LEU A 781 -26.20 -26.41 26.84
N ALA A 782 -26.69 -26.15 25.63
CA ALA A 782 -27.99 -25.52 25.41
C ALA A 782 -29.14 -26.42 25.91
N GLY A 783 -29.05 -27.74 25.66
CA GLY A 783 -30.01 -28.73 26.16
C GLY A 783 -30.07 -28.78 27.69
N GLN A 784 -28.91 -28.85 28.36
CA GLN A 784 -28.82 -28.87 29.83
C GLN A 784 -29.39 -27.60 30.48
N ALA A 785 -29.17 -26.44 29.87
CA ALA A 785 -29.77 -25.19 30.33
C ALA A 785 -31.31 -25.22 30.22
N GLY A 786 -31.84 -25.80 29.14
CA GLY A 786 -33.28 -26.01 28.97
C GLY A 786 -33.89 -26.98 29.99
N ASP A 787 -33.19 -28.07 30.33
CA ASP A 787 -33.63 -29.00 31.37
C ASP A 787 -33.61 -28.36 32.78
N LEU A 788 -32.58 -27.56 33.09
CA LEU A 788 -32.50 -26.83 34.36
C LEU A 788 -33.67 -25.84 34.53
N MET A 789 -34.06 -25.13 33.45
CA MET A 789 -35.22 -24.24 33.48
C MET A 789 -36.52 -25.01 33.80
N ARG A 790 -36.70 -26.21 33.25
CA ARG A 790 -37.87 -27.07 33.48
C ARG A 790 -37.96 -27.53 34.95
N LEU A 791 -36.84 -27.97 35.53
CA LEU A 791 -36.78 -28.36 36.94
C LEU A 791 -37.10 -27.21 37.90
N ILE A 792 -36.69 -25.99 37.56
CA ILE A 792 -36.98 -24.80 38.36
C ILE A 792 -38.48 -24.43 38.32
N GLU A 793 -39.12 -24.62 37.17
CA GLU A 793 -40.57 -24.46 37.04
C GLU A 793 -41.34 -25.48 37.89
N GLU A 794 -40.89 -26.74 37.92
CA GLU A 794 -41.46 -27.80 38.77
C GLU A 794 -41.30 -27.50 40.27
N MET A 795 -40.18 -26.90 40.69
CA MET A 795 -39.96 -26.50 42.09
C MET A 795 -40.85 -25.33 42.58
N ARG A 796 -41.48 -24.59 41.65
CA ARG A 796 -42.36 -23.45 41.95
C ARG A 796 -43.84 -23.83 42.02
N GLY A 797 -44.23 -24.93 41.40
CA GLY A 797 -45.58 -25.52 41.49
C GLY A 797 -45.70 -26.42 42.70
#